data_AF-A0A1N6DAC3-F1
#
_entry.id   AF-A0A1N6DAC3-F1
#
_cell.length_a   1.000
_cell.length_b   1.000
_cell.length_c   1.000
_cell.angle_alpha   90.00
_cell.angle_beta   90.00
_cell.angle_gamma   90.00
#
_symmetry.space_group_name_H-M   'P 1'
#
loop_
_entity.id
_entity.type
_entity.pdbx_description
1 polymer ?
#
loop_
_entity_poly.entity_id
_entity_poly.type
_entity_poly.pdbx_seq_one_letter_code
_entity_poly.pdbx_strand_id
1 'polypeptide(L)'
;MKKLVLGLSILSLLLIFDSCDSSNKDSDEKSTSGFTLSESDLPAFEKNLDHQRLISAWGDRQGESIRTGEHIYNNICFNCHGNPDQEGSMPNAFKFWKDEFKVGKDPYSIYQTLTRGYGSMPPQVNLTPVEKYDLINYLRETFLKEENPGQFVEVDSTYLASLPVGTNIGPEPKEFKPWAEMDYGNFLINTYELAGLDAAPRERSSGKAPLPDENLVNSNFAYKGIAIRLDQGPGGVAAGKAWMMFDHDLMRVAGAWTGEGFIDWEAILFNGRHNISPRTIGELHFENPVAPGWANPKTGSFEDPRFTARDQRKFGPLPREWTHYKGLYQYGDRVVLSYTVGNAKLLEAFGLETLDDQPVFTRTLHLTPSEETLKMRVAPSSTTVALTGEGASLTKEEGFHVLKIESGKTIQLKLWMAQEGNAGLQELANSAPKPEDLSSFTKGGPARYPEKLNTEILRGGQDGPFQVDIMNPPFDSPWKNQFRLSGLDFFKDPNKGVICSTDGDVWLVEGFLEDSGKLSWKRIASGLFQPLGIKVVNEEIFVTCRDQLVRLQDLNGDLETDFYESFNNDHMVTDHFHEFAMGLQVDEEGNFYYAKSGRHAREALTPQHGTLIKVSKDGENTEIIASGFRAANGVCLNPDGTFIVTDQEGHWNPMNRINWVKEGGFYGNMFGYNPPADSTESGMELPLVWVERDIDQSPSELLWVDSEKWGPLNGKLLNLSYGYGKVFVIPYETVGEQVQGGIVELPIPRFSTGVMRGRFNPGDGQLYLCGLSAWGSTQPQLGGLYRIRKVDQPLVVPIGIKATQTGIELTFSASLDEESVQQISNYTVKTWDLLRSRNYGSKHYNEKTINVSKVELDKDGKTILLSIPEIQPTWVMEIQYQLQDEDGKELVGSIQNTIHQLGNSSVL
;
A
#
# COMPACT_ATOMS: atom_id res chain seq x y z
N MET A 1 -31.28 -20.29 44.92
CA MET A 1 -31.95 -19.98 46.20
C MET A 1 -30.90 -19.86 47.30
N LYS A 2 -31.10 -18.98 48.31
CA LYS A 2 -30.21 -18.72 49.49
C LYS A 2 -28.85 -18.09 49.09
N LYS A 3 -28.60 -16.81 49.39
CA LYS A 3 -28.17 -16.17 50.68
C LYS A 3 -26.69 -16.47 51.01
N LEU A 4 -25.72 -15.53 51.09
CA LEU A 4 -25.63 -14.09 51.49
C LEU A 4 -25.29 -13.87 52.98
N VAL A 5 -24.24 -13.07 53.22
CA VAL A 5 -23.64 -12.42 54.45
C VAL A 5 -22.11 -12.43 54.20
N LEU A 6 -21.32 -11.35 54.07
CA LEU A 6 -21.30 -9.94 54.53
C LEU A 6 -20.60 -9.70 55.89
N GLY A 7 -19.53 -8.88 55.90
CA GLY A 7 -18.81 -8.44 57.09
C GLY A 7 -17.76 -7.36 56.76
N LEU A 8 -17.81 -6.22 57.46
CA LEU A 8 -16.96 -5.03 57.27
C LEU A 8 -16.29 -4.62 58.59
N SER A 9 -15.28 -3.73 58.53
CA SER A 9 -14.73 -2.83 59.60
C SER A 9 -13.26 -3.07 59.99
N ILE A 10 -12.45 -2.09 60.45
CA ILE A 10 -12.28 -0.64 60.15
C ILE A 10 -11.02 -0.13 60.91
N LEU A 11 -10.23 0.76 60.27
CA LEU A 11 -9.27 1.77 60.79
C LEU A 11 -8.41 1.57 62.09
N SER A 12 -7.08 1.77 61.91
CA SER A 12 -6.28 2.91 62.48
C SER A 12 -5.40 2.83 63.76
N LEU A 13 -4.20 3.45 63.61
CA LEU A 13 -3.38 4.25 64.57
C LEU A 13 -2.73 3.52 65.79
N LEU A 14 -1.59 3.95 66.38
CA LEU A 14 -0.38 4.75 66.01
C LEU A 14 0.64 4.67 67.21
N LEU A 15 1.86 5.27 67.11
CA LEU A 15 2.84 5.60 68.18
C LEU A 15 3.77 4.43 68.69
N ILE A 16 5.03 4.60 69.18
CA ILE A 16 6.07 5.68 69.19
C ILE A 16 7.47 5.10 69.63
N PHE A 17 8.60 5.62 69.08
CA PHE A 17 10.03 5.75 69.57
C PHE A 17 10.73 4.57 70.31
N ASP A 18 12.06 4.38 70.38
CA ASP A 18 13.31 5.19 70.36
C ASP A 18 14.46 4.36 69.67
N SER A 19 15.73 4.76 69.44
CA SER A 19 16.64 5.86 69.86
C SER A 19 17.73 6.08 68.78
N CYS A 20 18.45 7.22 68.81
CA CYS A 20 19.71 7.49 68.07
C CYS A 20 20.87 6.54 68.49
N ASP A 21 22.09 6.54 67.94
CA ASP A 21 22.85 7.47 67.07
C ASP A 21 24.03 6.68 66.38
N SER A 22 24.93 7.15 65.50
CA SER A 22 25.22 8.50 64.95
C SER A 22 26.00 8.48 63.62
N SER A 23 25.81 9.53 62.80
CA SER A 23 26.76 10.14 61.83
C SER A 23 27.60 9.30 60.85
N ASN A 24 27.36 9.49 59.55
CA ASN A 24 28.25 10.40 58.78
C ASN A 24 27.46 11.12 57.67
N LYS A 25 27.99 12.21 57.11
CA LYS A 25 27.37 12.98 56.01
C LYS A 25 28.02 12.66 54.66
N ASP A 26 27.19 12.54 53.63
CA ASP A 26 27.27 13.41 52.44
C ASP A 26 25.84 13.56 51.87
N SER A 27 25.62 14.51 50.96
CA SER A 27 24.28 15.05 50.67
C SER A 27 23.70 14.65 49.31
N ASP A 28 22.55 13.98 49.32
CA ASP A 28 21.68 13.84 48.14
C ASP A 28 21.03 15.19 47.78
N GLU A 29 21.35 15.75 46.61
CA GLU A 29 20.50 16.75 45.98
C GLU A 29 19.33 16.07 45.26
N LYS A 30 18.11 16.42 45.64
CA LYS A 30 16.90 15.96 44.95
C LYS A 30 16.78 16.67 43.60
N SER A 31 16.65 15.91 42.51
CA SER A 31 16.27 16.47 41.21
C SER A 31 14.83 17.01 41.25
N THR A 32 14.61 18.16 40.60
CA THR A 32 13.41 19.00 40.80
C THR A 32 12.53 19.17 39.55
N SER A 33 12.83 18.48 38.45
CA SER A 33 12.27 18.77 37.12
C SER A 33 11.18 17.82 36.61
N GLY A 34 11.03 16.61 37.17
CA GLY A 34 9.95 15.68 36.81
C GLY A 34 9.99 15.08 35.40
N PHE A 35 11.13 15.15 34.72
CA PHE A 35 11.38 14.42 33.46
C PHE A 35 11.50 12.90 33.69
N THR A 36 11.29 12.11 32.63
CA THR A 36 11.34 10.64 32.69
C THR A 36 12.79 10.12 32.76
N LEU A 37 13.74 10.75 32.07
CA LEU A 37 15.17 10.42 32.08
C LEU A 37 15.99 11.42 32.91
N SER A 38 16.98 10.90 33.63
CA SER A 38 18.00 11.66 34.36
C SER A 38 19.24 11.93 33.51
N GLU A 39 20.14 12.80 33.98
CA GLU A 39 21.39 13.12 33.26
C GLU A 39 22.41 11.98 33.25
N SER A 40 22.23 10.96 34.09
CA SER A 40 22.96 9.69 34.02
C SER A 40 22.54 8.84 32.82
N ASP A 41 21.29 8.96 32.37
CA ASP A 41 20.68 8.08 31.36
C ASP A 41 20.88 8.60 29.93
N LEU A 42 21.32 9.86 29.78
CA LEU A 42 21.51 10.50 28.48
C LEU A 42 22.86 10.15 27.82
N PRO A 43 22.89 9.97 26.48
CA PRO A 43 24.13 9.81 25.72
C PRO A 43 25.17 10.90 26.02
N ALA A 44 26.45 10.53 26.01
CA ALA A 44 27.55 11.41 26.43
C ALA A 44 27.64 12.75 25.64
N PHE A 45 27.13 12.80 24.40
CA PHE A 45 27.13 14.02 23.58
C PHE A 45 26.18 15.11 24.10
N GLU A 46 25.05 14.72 24.72
CA GLU A 46 24.01 15.62 25.26
C GLU A 46 24.58 16.58 26.32
N LYS A 47 25.66 16.19 27.00
CA LYS A 47 26.28 16.93 28.12
C LYS A 47 27.16 18.11 27.70
N ASN A 48 27.35 18.34 26.40
CA ASN A 48 28.24 19.36 25.86
C ASN A 48 27.73 19.92 24.51
N LEU A 49 26.40 19.98 24.33
CA LEU A 49 25.78 20.45 23.10
C LEU A 49 25.86 21.98 22.97
N ASP A 50 26.27 22.44 21.79
CA ASP A 50 26.24 23.83 21.37
C ASP A 50 24.82 24.18 20.90
N HIS A 51 23.92 24.35 21.88
CA HIS A 51 22.52 24.70 21.65
C HIS A 51 22.37 26.03 20.89
N GLN A 52 23.29 26.98 21.12
CA GLN A 52 23.32 28.25 20.41
C GLN A 52 23.54 28.04 18.90
N ARG A 53 24.54 27.24 18.51
CA ARG A 53 24.81 26.93 17.11
C ARG A 53 23.71 26.10 16.46
N LEU A 54 23.16 25.12 17.18
CA LEU A 54 22.05 24.28 16.70
C LEU A 54 20.82 25.13 16.31
N ILE A 55 20.44 26.07 17.17
CA ILE A 55 19.30 26.98 16.91
C ILE A 55 19.65 28.04 15.85
N SER A 56 20.88 28.59 15.86
CA SER A 56 21.30 29.60 14.87
C SER A 56 21.29 29.05 13.42
N ALA A 57 21.55 27.75 13.24
CA ALA A 57 21.61 27.11 11.93
C ALA A 57 20.26 27.05 11.17
N TRP A 58 19.13 27.35 11.83
CA TRP A 58 17.79 27.35 11.20
C TRP A 58 17.70 28.26 9.97
N GLY A 59 18.34 29.44 10.00
CA GLY A 59 18.30 30.41 8.90
C GLY A 59 19.21 30.03 7.71
N ASP A 60 20.37 29.44 7.99
CA ASP A 60 21.39 29.15 6.96
C ASP A 60 21.03 27.97 6.05
N ARG A 61 20.14 27.07 6.51
CA ARG A 61 19.76 25.83 5.81
C ARG A 61 18.66 25.98 4.75
N GLN A 62 18.40 27.18 4.21
CA GLN A 62 17.48 27.40 3.07
C GLN A 62 16.09 26.72 3.22
N GLY A 63 15.50 26.76 4.42
CA GLY A 63 14.20 26.12 4.70
C GLY A 63 14.20 24.58 4.66
N GLU A 64 15.37 23.93 4.66
CA GLU A 64 15.52 22.49 4.92
C GLU A 64 15.04 22.15 6.34
N SER A 65 15.42 22.95 7.34
CA SER A 65 15.07 22.76 8.75
C SER A 65 13.57 22.57 8.98
N ILE A 66 12.73 23.42 8.37
CA ILE A 66 11.26 23.33 8.49
C ILE A 66 10.74 22.06 7.79
N ARG A 67 11.27 21.69 6.62
CA ARG A 67 10.86 20.49 5.88
C ARG A 67 11.24 19.19 6.59
N THR A 68 12.42 19.15 7.22
CA THR A 68 12.86 18.05 8.07
C THR A 68 11.98 17.95 9.32
N GLY A 69 11.70 19.07 9.97
CA GLY A 69 10.80 19.14 11.13
C GLY A 69 9.36 18.70 10.81
N GLU A 70 8.83 19.09 9.66
CA GLU A 70 7.54 18.67 9.12
C GLU A 70 7.49 17.16 8.88
N HIS A 71 8.53 16.62 8.23
CA HIS A 71 8.62 15.18 7.96
C HIS A 71 8.70 14.37 9.27
N ILE A 72 9.47 14.83 10.26
CA ILE A 72 9.53 14.22 11.59
C ILE A 72 8.17 14.32 12.29
N TYR A 73 7.52 15.50 12.24
CA TYR A 73 6.22 15.69 12.87
C TYR A 73 5.18 14.72 12.31
N ASN A 74 5.02 14.68 10.98
CA ASN A 74 3.98 13.88 10.32
C ASN A 74 4.18 12.37 10.50
N ASN A 75 5.42 11.88 10.61
CA ASN A 75 5.70 10.45 10.79
C ASN A 75 5.74 10.00 12.27
N ILE A 76 6.16 10.87 13.20
CA ILE A 76 6.44 10.46 14.59
C ILE A 76 5.49 11.13 15.60
N CYS A 77 5.14 12.41 15.42
CA CYS A 77 4.44 13.19 16.44
C CYS A 77 2.93 13.37 16.16
N PHE A 78 2.55 13.56 14.88
CA PHE A 78 1.19 13.86 14.44
C PHE A 78 0.17 12.84 14.95
N ASN A 79 0.51 11.54 14.88
CA ASN A 79 -0.33 10.46 15.39
C ASN A 79 -0.77 10.69 16.85
N CYS A 80 0.09 11.22 17.72
CA CYS A 80 -0.27 11.53 19.11
C CYS A 80 -0.87 12.93 19.29
N HIS A 81 -0.32 13.94 18.60
CA HIS A 81 -0.58 15.36 18.88
C HIS A 81 -1.64 16.02 17.97
N GLY A 82 -1.79 15.56 16.72
CA GLY A 82 -2.74 16.12 15.74
C GLY A 82 -2.33 17.47 15.15
N ASN A 83 -3.32 18.20 14.63
CA ASN A 83 -3.23 19.58 14.16
C ASN A 83 -4.62 20.28 14.39
N PRO A 84 -4.83 21.55 13.99
CA PRO A 84 -6.11 22.23 14.17
C PRO A 84 -7.33 21.53 13.54
N ASP A 85 -7.14 20.85 12.40
CA ASP A 85 -8.20 20.15 11.65
C ASP A 85 -8.51 18.75 12.19
N GLN A 86 -7.53 18.10 12.82
CA GLN A 86 -7.59 16.72 13.30
C GLN A 86 -6.89 16.58 14.64
N GLU A 87 -7.65 16.26 15.70
CA GLU A 87 -7.04 15.90 16.99
C GLU A 87 -6.28 14.56 16.92
N GLY A 88 -5.14 14.48 17.61
CA GLY A 88 -4.31 13.28 17.68
C GLY A 88 -4.93 12.15 18.52
N SER A 89 -4.37 10.94 18.42
CA SER A 89 -4.91 9.73 19.03
C SER A 89 -4.85 9.67 20.56
N MET A 90 -4.14 10.61 21.18
CA MET A 90 -3.96 10.69 22.61
C MET A 90 -4.74 11.91 23.13
N PRO A 91 -5.95 11.77 23.72
CA PRO A 91 -6.81 12.90 24.08
C PRO A 91 -6.21 13.91 25.08
N ASN A 92 -5.16 13.49 25.80
CA ASN A 92 -4.41 14.30 26.76
C ASN A 92 -3.02 14.73 26.25
N ALA A 93 -2.69 14.49 24.97
CA ALA A 93 -1.46 15.01 24.37
C ALA A 93 -1.54 16.52 24.16
N PHE A 94 -0.38 17.15 24.13
CA PHE A 94 -0.25 18.61 24.06
C PHE A 94 -0.60 19.14 22.67
N LYS A 95 -1.64 19.98 22.57
CA LYS A 95 -2.13 20.57 21.32
C LYS A 95 -1.39 21.88 21.06
N PHE A 96 -0.34 21.83 20.24
CA PHE A 96 0.59 22.95 20.04
C PHE A 96 -0.10 24.28 19.67
N TRP A 97 -1.16 24.23 18.86
CA TRP A 97 -1.94 25.38 18.42
C TRP A 97 -2.89 25.97 19.49
N LYS A 98 -2.95 25.41 20.71
CA LYS A 98 -4.00 25.74 21.69
C LYS A 98 -3.58 25.70 23.16
N ASP A 99 -2.73 24.76 23.56
CA ASP A 99 -2.41 24.50 24.97
C ASP A 99 -1.26 25.39 25.50
N GLU A 100 -1.17 25.55 26.83
CA GLU A 100 -0.08 26.29 27.49
C GLU A 100 1.03 25.34 27.98
N PHE A 101 2.30 25.62 27.63
CA PHE A 101 3.43 24.76 28.00
C PHE A 101 3.70 24.76 29.52
N LYS A 102 3.82 23.56 30.09
CA LYS A 102 3.97 23.35 31.55
C LYS A 102 5.42 23.20 32.02
N VAL A 103 6.37 23.05 31.09
CA VAL A 103 7.80 22.76 31.38
C VAL A 103 8.73 23.77 30.69
N GLY A 104 8.21 24.96 30.37
CA GLY A 104 8.88 25.96 29.54
C GLY A 104 8.46 25.86 28.06
N LYS A 105 8.45 27.02 27.38
CA LYS A 105 7.97 27.20 25.98
C LYS A 105 9.05 27.64 25.00
N ASP A 106 10.26 27.89 25.49
CA ASP A 106 11.42 28.22 24.68
C ASP A 106 11.98 26.95 23.98
N PRO A 107 12.74 27.11 22.87
CA PRO A 107 13.32 25.98 22.16
C PRO A 107 14.15 25.01 23.02
N TYR A 108 14.83 25.48 24.07
CA TYR A 108 15.66 24.62 24.91
C TYR A 108 14.81 23.78 25.88
N SER A 109 13.77 24.35 26.49
CA SER A 109 12.80 23.60 27.30
C SER A 109 12.06 22.53 26.49
N ILE A 110 11.66 22.83 25.25
CA ILE A 110 11.05 21.84 24.35
C ILE A 110 12.07 20.76 23.97
N TYR A 111 13.34 21.13 23.74
CA TYR A 111 14.43 20.18 23.50
C TYR A 111 14.66 19.22 24.68
N GLN A 112 14.66 19.72 25.92
CA GLN A 112 14.78 18.87 27.11
C GLN A 112 13.57 17.94 27.27
N THR A 113 12.36 18.41 26.90
CA THR A 113 11.14 17.58 26.89
C THR A 113 11.23 16.45 25.86
N LEU A 114 11.65 16.74 24.62
CA LEU A 114 11.89 15.73 23.59
C LEU A 114 13.00 14.75 23.99
N THR A 115 14.05 15.22 24.65
CA THR A 115 15.23 14.40 25.01
C THR A 115 14.99 13.52 26.22
N ARG A 116 14.30 14.02 27.25
CA ARG A 116 14.14 13.33 28.54
C ARG A 116 12.77 12.71 28.77
N GLY A 117 11.76 13.06 27.96
CA GLY A 117 10.37 12.65 28.17
C GLY A 117 9.72 13.35 29.37
N TYR A 118 8.41 13.52 29.33
CA TYR A 118 7.66 14.20 30.41
C TYR A 118 6.22 13.70 30.52
N GLY A 119 5.78 13.35 31.72
CA GLY A 119 4.44 12.82 31.97
C GLY A 119 4.20 11.53 31.17
N SER A 120 3.26 11.56 30.22
CA SER A 120 2.98 10.45 29.31
C SER A 120 3.73 10.53 27.96
N MET A 121 4.56 11.56 27.72
CA MET A 121 5.34 11.70 26.50
C MET A 121 6.66 10.93 26.61
N PRO A 122 6.93 9.90 25.78
CA PRO A 122 8.19 9.17 25.80
C PRO A 122 9.34 10.01 25.23
N PRO A 123 10.59 9.80 25.71
CA PRO A 123 11.77 10.46 25.17
C PRO A 123 12.03 10.02 23.72
N GLN A 124 12.27 11.00 22.85
CA GLN A 124 12.55 10.82 21.42
C GLN A 124 14.03 10.47 21.19
N VAL A 125 14.46 9.34 21.76
CA VAL A 125 15.87 8.90 21.79
C VAL A 125 16.47 8.58 20.42
N ASN A 126 15.62 8.36 19.41
CA ASN A 126 16.03 8.06 18.04
C ASN A 126 16.37 9.31 17.21
N LEU A 127 15.99 10.51 17.66
CA LEU A 127 16.27 11.76 16.95
C LEU A 127 17.63 12.34 17.38
N THR A 128 18.44 12.77 16.42
CA THR A 128 19.66 13.54 16.69
C THR A 128 19.34 14.95 17.22
N PRO A 129 20.29 15.66 17.85
CA PRO A 129 20.05 17.02 18.33
C PRO A 129 19.64 18.01 17.24
N VAL A 130 20.15 17.85 16.01
CA VAL A 130 19.75 18.64 14.84
C VAL A 130 18.29 18.38 14.50
N GLU A 131 17.87 17.12 14.38
CA GLU A 131 16.49 16.73 14.05
C GLU A 131 15.48 17.17 15.11
N LYS A 132 15.83 17.07 16.40
CA LYS A 132 15.02 17.62 17.50
C LYS A 132 14.81 19.13 17.32
N TYR A 133 15.85 19.88 16.94
CA TYR A 133 15.73 21.32 16.71
C TYR A 133 15.03 21.69 15.40
N ASP A 134 15.12 20.87 14.35
CA ASP A 134 14.33 21.02 13.12
C ASP A 134 12.82 20.83 13.40
N LEU A 135 12.46 19.78 14.17
CA LEU A 135 11.10 19.56 14.66
C LEU A 135 10.59 20.74 15.49
N ILE A 136 11.41 21.27 16.42
CA ILE A 136 11.07 22.46 17.21
C ILE A 136 10.85 23.68 16.31
N ASN A 137 11.66 23.86 15.26
CA ASN A 137 11.51 24.97 14.32
C ASN A 137 10.17 24.90 13.56
N TYR A 138 9.83 23.72 13.03
CA TYR A 138 8.53 23.47 12.40
C TYR A 138 7.36 23.77 13.36
N LEU A 139 7.37 23.18 14.57
CA LEU A 139 6.32 23.42 15.58
C LEU A 139 6.14 24.90 15.89
N ARG A 140 7.25 25.64 16.00
CA ARG A 140 7.24 27.08 16.27
C ARG A 140 6.63 27.89 15.14
N GLU A 141 7.11 27.70 13.92
CA GLU A 141 6.70 28.51 12.77
C GLU A 141 5.29 28.15 12.28
N THR A 142 4.89 26.87 12.37
CA THR A 142 3.59 26.38 11.88
C THR A 142 2.46 26.54 12.91
N PHE A 143 2.66 26.20 14.19
CA PHE A 143 1.57 26.23 15.19
C PHE A 143 1.71 27.36 16.22
N LEU A 144 2.91 27.65 16.72
CA LEU A 144 3.06 28.63 17.81
C LEU A 144 3.03 30.07 17.34
N LYS A 145 3.50 30.37 16.13
CA LYS A 145 3.73 31.74 15.65
C LYS A 145 2.46 32.54 15.39
N GLU A 146 1.47 31.91 14.75
CA GLU A 146 0.23 32.58 14.34
C GLU A 146 -0.99 32.10 15.13
N GLU A 147 -1.09 30.79 15.43
CA GLU A 147 -2.26 30.21 16.11
C GLU A 147 -2.16 30.27 17.65
N ASN A 148 -0.96 30.04 18.21
CA ASN A 148 -0.70 30.09 19.65
C ASN A 148 0.39 31.11 20.07
N PRO A 149 0.28 32.41 19.67
CA PRO A 149 1.35 33.40 19.84
C PRO A 149 1.69 33.70 21.32
N GLY A 150 0.77 33.44 22.25
CA GLY A 150 1.04 33.49 23.69
C GLY A 150 2.11 32.48 24.14
N GLN A 151 2.28 31.38 23.40
CA GLN A 151 3.28 30.35 23.63
C GLN A 151 4.50 30.44 22.69
N PHE A 152 4.51 31.38 21.73
CA PHE A 152 5.74 31.68 20.99
C PHE A 152 6.80 32.32 21.91
N VAL A 153 8.06 32.16 21.52
CA VAL A 153 9.25 32.79 22.13
C VAL A 153 10.15 33.23 20.99
N GLU A 154 10.46 34.53 20.91
CA GLU A 154 11.41 35.05 19.93
C GLU A 154 12.84 34.58 20.27
N VAL A 155 13.60 34.20 19.24
CA VAL A 155 15.00 33.78 19.39
C VAL A 155 15.87 34.97 19.01
N ASP A 156 16.16 35.81 20.00
CA ASP A 156 17.04 36.96 19.86
C ASP A 156 18.47 36.63 20.34
N SER A 157 19.38 37.60 20.23
CA SER A 157 20.75 37.45 20.73
C SER A 157 20.84 37.33 22.26
N THR A 158 19.86 37.84 23.01
CA THR A 158 19.77 37.70 24.48
C THR A 158 19.44 36.26 24.86
N TYR A 159 18.44 35.64 24.22
CA TYR A 159 18.09 34.24 24.41
C TYR A 159 19.22 33.32 23.94
N LEU A 160 19.81 33.56 22.77
CA LEU A 160 20.93 32.74 22.28
C LEU A 160 22.14 32.77 23.24
N ALA A 161 22.38 33.88 23.93
CA ALA A 161 23.43 34.03 24.93
C ALA A 161 23.07 33.48 26.33
N SER A 162 21.83 33.05 26.58
CA SER A 162 21.39 32.43 27.84
C SER A 162 21.41 30.90 27.82
N LEU A 163 21.66 30.30 26.65
CA LEU A 163 21.73 28.86 26.44
C LEU A 163 22.96 28.22 27.11
N PRO A 164 22.91 26.91 27.43
CA PRO A 164 24.10 26.18 27.87
C PRO A 164 25.20 26.22 26.82
N VAL A 165 26.42 26.52 27.26
CA VAL A 165 27.60 26.50 26.40
C VAL A 165 28.05 25.07 26.19
N GLY A 166 28.27 24.69 24.93
CA GLY A 166 28.85 23.42 24.54
C GLY A 166 29.79 23.56 23.33
N THR A 167 30.30 22.44 22.83
CA THR A 167 31.27 22.43 21.72
C THR A 167 30.96 21.41 20.62
N ASN A 168 29.84 20.70 20.70
CA ASN A 168 29.44 19.68 19.72
C ASN A 168 27.95 19.81 19.35
N ILE A 169 27.54 19.24 18.21
CA ILE A 169 26.15 19.31 17.72
C ILE A 169 25.41 17.96 17.78
N GLY A 170 25.99 16.99 18.49
CA GLY A 170 25.56 15.59 18.48
C GLY A 170 26.18 14.79 17.34
N PRO A 171 25.71 13.54 17.11
CA PRO A 171 25.92 12.83 15.86
C PRO A 171 25.20 13.55 14.70
N GLU A 172 25.75 13.42 13.49
CA GLU A 172 25.08 13.85 12.26
C GLU A 172 23.74 13.11 12.07
N PRO A 173 22.68 13.77 11.55
CA PRO A 173 21.43 13.11 11.17
C PRO A 173 21.67 11.93 10.24
N LYS A 174 21.13 10.76 10.61
CA LYS A 174 21.09 9.61 9.71
C LYS A 174 19.93 9.79 8.75
N GLU A 175 20.17 9.67 7.44
CA GLU A 175 19.11 9.71 6.43
C GLU A 175 18.04 8.64 6.72
N PHE A 176 16.87 9.06 7.18
CA PHE A 176 15.78 8.16 7.58
C PHE A 176 15.17 7.48 6.34
N LYS A 177 15.36 6.17 6.24
CA LYS A 177 14.88 5.32 5.14
C LYS A 177 13.97 4.24 5.71
N PRO A 178 12.70 4.54 6.05
CA PRO A 178 11.81 3.56 6.66
C PRO A 178 11.68 2.29 5.80
N TRP A 179 11.56 2.45 4.49
CA TRP A 179 11.57 1.34 3.52
C TRP A 179 12.84 0.47 3.52
N ALA A 180 13.99 0.98 3.99
CA ALA A 180 15.25 0.23 4.03
C ALA A 180 15.57 -0.31 5.44
N GLU A 181 14.88 0.18 6.48
CA GLU A 181 14.98 -0.34 7.84
C GLU A 181 13.87 -1.34 8.21
N MET A 182 12.78 -1.37 7.43
CA MET A 182 11.67 -2.31 7.59
C MET A 182 12.14 -3.76 7.45
N ASP A 183 11.70 -4.60 8.40
CA ASP A 183 11.92 -6.04 8.35
C ASP A 183 10.81 -6.69 7.50
N TYR A 184 11.10 -7.02 6.25
CA TYR A 184 10.16 -7.68 5.32
C TYR A 184 10.05 -9.21 5.55
N GLY A 185 10.67 -9.77 6.59
CA GLY A 185 10.98 -11.20 6.69
C GLY A 185 12.17 -11.59 5.79
N ASN A 186 12.56 -12.87 5.80
CA ASN A 186 13.79 -13.33 5.12
C ASN A 186 13.71 -13.42 3.58
N PHE A 187 12.63 -12.93 2.98
CA PHE A 187 12.53 -12.72 1.54
C PHE A 187 11.79 -11.43 1.20
N LEU A 188 12.02 -10.92 -0.01
CA LEU A 188 11.17 -9.91 -0.63
C LEU A 188 11.02 -10.24 -2.12
N ILE A 189 9.79 -10.17 -2.61
CA ILE A 189 9.48 -10.33 -4.04
C ILE A 189 9.39 -8.94 -4.70
N ASN A 190 10.10 -8.75 -5.81
CA ASN A 190 10.07 -7.51 -6.59
C ASN A 190 10.56 -7.71 -8.04
N THR A 191 10.54 -6.65 -8.83
CA THR A 191 11.38 -6.55 -10.02
C THR A 191 12.78 -6.13 -9.58
N TYR A 192 13.81 -6.87 -9.98
CA TYR A 192 15.21 -6.55 -9.65
C TYR A 192 16.09 -6.57 -10.90
N GLU A 193 16.96 -5.57 -11.05
CA GLU A 193 18.11 -5.64 -11.96
C GLU A 193 19.31 -6.22 -11.20
N LEU A 194 19.92 -7.29 -11.72
CA LEU A 194 21.20 -7.77 -11.22
C LEU A 194 22.32 -6.97 -11.87
N ALA A 195 23.21 -6.43 -11.05
CA ALA A 195 24.41 -5.73 -11.48
C ALA A 195 25.46 -5.68 -10.37
N GLY A 196 26.74 -5.70 -10.74
CA GLY A 196 27.87 -5.53 -9.82
C GLY A 196 28.24 -4.07 -9.54
N LEU A 197 29.30 -3.86 -8.75
CA LEU A 197 29.78 -2.54 -8.32
C LEU A 197 30.08 -1.56 -9.47
N ASP A 198 30.64 -2.05 -10.58
CA ASP A 198 31.03 -1.25 -11.75
C ASP A 198 29.87 -1.00 -12.75
N ALA A 199 28.63 -1.26 -12.36
CA ALA A 199 27.48 -1.16 -13.26
C ALA A 199 27.25 0.27 -13.78
N ALA A 200 27.01 0.38 -15.09
CA ALA A 200 26.77 1.66 -15.75
C ALA A 200 25.55 2.41 -15.15
N PRO A 201 25.56 3.75 -15.13
CA PRO A 201 24.40 4.56 -14.78
C PRO A 201 23.18 4.17 -15.64
N ARG A 202 22.01 4.02 -15.00
CA ARG A 202 20.77 3.68 -15.70
C ARG A 202 20.41 4.74 -16.73
N GLU A 203 20.09 4.31 -17.95
CA GLU A 203 19.36 5.14 -18.90
C GLU A 203 17.96 5.45 -18.34
N ARG A 204 17.46 6.66 -18.59
CA ARG A 204 16.08 7.07 -18.29
C ARG A 204 15.58 8.02 -19.37
N SER A 205 14.50 7.64 -20.03
CA SER A 205 13.88 8.40 -21.11
C SER A 205 13.20 9.66 -20.60
N SER A 206 13.24 10.70 -21.41
CA SER A 206 12.66 12.02 -21.09
C SER A 206 12.20 12.72 -22.37
N GLY A 207 11.41 13.79 -22.22
CA GLY A 207 10.83 14.55 -23.33
C GLY A 207 9.31 14.48 -23.36
N LYS A 208 8.72 14.48 -24.55
CA LYS A 208 7.26 14.48 -24.75
C LYS A 208 6.71 13.05 -24.87
N ALA A 209 5.59 12.78 -24.21
CA ALA A 209 4.90 11.49 -24.29
C ALA A 209 4.38 11.16 -25.72
N PRO A 210 4.39 9.87 -26.14
CA PRO A 210 4.92 8.73 -25.41
C PRO A 210 6.46 8.78 -25.33
N LEU A 211 7.00 8.51 -24.14
CA LEU A 211 8.45 8.40 -23.94
C LEU A 211 8.98 7.16 -24.70
N PRO A 212 10.17 7.23 -25.32
CA PRO A 212 10.79 6.06 -25.92
C PRO A 212 11.19 5.05 -24.83
N ASP A 213 11.15 3.76 -25.15
CA ASP A 213 11.61 2.72 -24.21
C ASP A 213 13.13 2.66 -24.13
N GLU A 214 13.64 2.51 -22.90
CA GLU A 214 15.05 2.35 -22.57
C GLU A 214 15.62 1.04 -23.14
N ASN A 215 16.89 1.03 -23.51
CA ASN A 215 17.53 -0.13 -24.16
C ASN A 215 17.95 -1.22 -23.14
N LEU A 216 16.97 -1.78 -22.44
CA LEU A 216 17.17 -2.76 -21.36
C LEU A 216 17.31 -4.21 -21.85
N VAL A 217 17.50 -4.45 -23.16
CA VAL A 217 17.54 -5.79 -23.75
C VAL A 217 18.70 -6.66 -23.23
N ASN A 218 19.77 -6.02 -22.74
CA ASN A 218 20.95 -6.67 -22.16
C ASN A 218 21.01 -6.58 -20.62
N SER A 219 20.06 -5.92 -19.95
CA SER A 219 20.02 -5.83 -18.49
C SER A 219 19.50 -7.13 -17.88
N ASN A 220 20.17 -7.66 -16.85
CA ASN A 220 19.80 -8.91 -16.21
C ASN A 220 18.64 -8.73 -15.21
N PHE A 221 17.43 -8.57 -15.71
CA PHE A 221 16.23 -8.41 -14.88
C PHE A 221 15.63 -9.75 -14.43
N ALA A 222 15.40 -9.88 -13.12
CA ALA A 222 14.43 -10.80 -12.54
C ALA A 222 13.11 -10.04 -12.32
N TYR A 223 12.18 -10.11 -13.27
CA TYR A 223 10.90 -9.37 -13.21
C TYR A 223 9.94 -9.88 -12.12
N LYS A 224 10.12 -11.14 -11.71
CA LYS A 224 9.48 -11.75 -10.53
C LYS A 224 10.56 -12.38 -9.65
N GLY A 225 11.50 -11.54 -9.22
CA GLY A 225 12.61 -11.96 -8.38
C GLY A 225 12.18 -12.15 -6.93
N ILE A 226 12.39 -13.34 -6.40
CA ILE A 226 12.30 -13.69 -4.99
C ILE A 226 13.72 -13.58 -4.44
N ALA A 227 14.02 -12.47 -3.76
CA ALA A 227 15.30 -12.26 -3.12
C ALA A 227 15.28 -12.90 -1.73
N ILE A 228 16.25 -13.76 -1.40
CA ILE A 228 16.30 -14.53 -0.16
C ILE A 228 17.60 -14.24 0.58
N ARG A 229 17.53 -13.87 1.87
CA ARG A 229 18.68 -13.71 2.77
C ARG A 229 19.22 -15.07 3.21
N LEU A 230 20.54 -15.19 3.30
CA LEU A 230 21.23 -16.43 3.63
C LEU A 230 22.03 -16.37 4.94
N ASP A 231 22.52 -15.19 5.33
CA ASP A 231 23.16 -14.97 6.63
C ASP A 231 22.12 -14.85 7.75
N GLN A 232 22.50 -15.27 8.96
CA GLN A 232 21.61 -15.31 10.12
C GLN A 232 21.62 -13.97 10.88
N GLY A 233 20.44 -13.46 11.24
CA GLY A 233 20.28 -12.28 12.10
C GLY A 233 18.90 -11.62 11.98
N PRO A 234 18.56 -10.70 12.90
CA PRO A 234 17.28 -9.97 12.86
C PRO A 234 17.21 -8.97 11.69
N GLY A 235 16.02 -8.40 11.45
CA GLY A 235 15.79 -7.34 10.45
C GLY A 235 15.50 -7.85 9.03
N GLY A 236 15.14 -9.13 8.90
CA GLY A 236 14.72 -9.75 7.63
C GLY A 236 15.74 -9.59 6.51
N VAL A 237 15.27 -9.62 5.26
CA VAL A 237 16.11 -9.57 4.06
C VAL A 237 16.85 -8.25 3.89
N ALA A 238 16.28 -7.14 4.37
CA ALA A 238 16.87 -5.81 4.27
C ALA A 238 18.16 -5.64 5.09
N ALA A 239 18.24 -6.31 6.24
CA ALA A 239 19.39 -6.27 7.16
C ALA A 239 20.42 -7.41 6.94
N GLY A 240 20.32 -8.14 5.82
CA GLY A 240 21.27 -9.18 5.45
C GLY A 240 22.65 -8.65 5.01
N LYS A 241 23.53 -9.60 4.67
CA LYS A 241 24.83 -9.39 4.04
C LYS A 241 25.12 -10.35 2.89
N ALA A 242 24.32 -11.40 2.71
CA ALA A 242 24.45 -12.37 1.62
C ALA A 242 23.07 -12.83 1.13
N TRP A 243 22.88 -12.82 -0.19
CA TRP A 243 21.58 -13.11 -0.81
C TRP A 243 21.69 -13.95 -2.08
N MET A 244 20.59 -14.63 -2.41
CA MET A 244 20.35 -15.26 -3.71
C MET A 244 18.99 -14.84 -4.26
N MET A 245 18.93 -14.69 -5.59
CA MET A 245 17.72 -14.28 -6.32
C MET A 245 17.14 -15.46 -7.12
N PHE A 246 15.87 -15.80 -6.91
CA PHE A 246 15.14 -16.75 -7.76
C PHE A 246 14.10 -16.02 -8.62
N ASP A 247 14.13 -16.23 -9.94
CA ASP A 247 13.20 -15.63 -10.89
C ASP A 247 12.14 -16.67 -11.28
N HIS A 248 10.89 -16.45 -10.83
CA HIS A 248 9.80 -17.41 -10.95
C HIS A 248 9.00 -17.35 -12.27
N ASP A 249 9.38 -16.48 -13.20
CA ASP A 249 8.94 -16.60 -14.60
C ASP A 249 9.81 -17.62 -15.37
N LEU A 250 11.08 -17.76 -15.00
CA LEU A 250 12.09 -18.55 -15.72
C LEU A 250 12.62 -19.80 -14.98
N MET A 251 12.17 -20.04 -13.73
CA MET A 251 12.70 -21.05 -12.81
C MET A 251 14.24 -21.02 -12.71
N ARG A 252 14.84 -19.82 -12.66
CA ARG A 252 16.30 -19.64 -12.59
C ARG A 252 16.72 -19.03 -11.26
N VAL A 253 17.88 -19.45 -10.75
CA VAL A 253 18.66 -18.57 -9.86
C VAL A 253 19.28 -17.50 -10.75
N ALA A 254 18.79 -16.27 -10.64
CA ALA A 254 19.28 -15.15 -11.44
C ALA A 254 20.72 -14.79 -11.04
N GLY A 255 21.08 -14.90 -9.75
CA GLY A 255 22.43 -14.68 -9.26
C GLY A 255 22.54 -14.68 -7.73
N ALA A 256 23.75 -14.41 -7.23
CA ALA A 256 24.08 -14.37 -5.80
C ALA A 256 25.08 -13.25 -5.50
N TRP A 257 24.88 -12.52 -4.40
CA TRP A 257 25.71 -11.35 -4.05
C TRP A 257 25.92 -11.18 -2.54
N THR A 258 26.96 -10.43 -2.17
CA THR A 258 27.26 -10.02 -0.78
C THR A 258 27.56 -8.53 -0.69
N GLY A 259 27.17 -7.88 0.41
CA GLY A 259 27.43 -6.45 0.58
C GLY A 259 26.95 -5.85 1.91
N GLU A 260 27.39 -4.61 2.17
CA GLU A 260 26.87 -3.77 3.26
C GLU A 260 25.58 -3.08 2.78
N GLY A 261 24.49 -3.83 2.72
CA GLY A 261 23.18 -3.39 2.25
C GLY A 261 22.62 -4.28 1.13
N PHE A 262 21.29 -4.42 1.11
CA PHE A 262 20.58 -5.37 0.25
C PHE A 262 20.45 -4.94 -1.21
N ILE A 263 19.88 -3.75 -1.44
CA ILE A 263 19.59 -3.14 -2.74
C ILE A 263 19.71 -1.61 -2.62
N ASP A 264 19.71 -0.90 -3.76
CA ASP A 264 19.77 0.57 -3.78
C ASP A 264 18.45 1.28 -3.39
N TRP A 265 17.36 0.52 -3.29
CA TRP A 265 15.99 1.00 -2.99
C TRP A 265 15.45 2.04 -4.00
N GLU A 266 15.99 2.09 -5.21
CA GLU A 266 15.49 2.99 -6.27
C GLU A 266 14.21 2.43 -6.91
N ALA A 267 13.06 2.78 -6.34
CA ALA A 267 11.74 2.42 -6.86
C ALA A 267 10.67 3.41 -6.41
N ILE A 268 9.57 3.44 -7.15
CA ILE A 268 8.36 4.19 -6.77
C ILE A 268 7.89 3.79 -5.37
N LEU A 269 7.81 2.48 -5.12
CA LEU A 269 7.32 1.88 -3.88
C LEU A 269 8.17 2.22 -2.65
N PHE A 270 9.47 2.50 -2.85
CA PHE A 270 10.41 2.74 -1.76
C PHE A 270 10.68 4.25 -1.63
N ASN A 271 11.71 4.77 -2.31
CA ASN A 271 12.11 6.17 -2.23
C ASN A 271 11.35 7.13 -3.18
N GLY A 272 10.20 6.71 -3.73
CA GLY A 272 9.35 7.54 -4.58
C GLY A 272 9.89 7.82 -5.99
N ARG A 273 11.06 7.27 -6.37
CA ARG A 273 11.66 7.57 -7.68
C ARG A 273 10.87 6.92 -8.82
N HIS A 274 10.59 7.72 -9.85
CA HIS A 274 9.84 7.31 -11.04
C HIS A 274 10.78 6.81 -12.16
N ASN A 275 10.25 6.01 -13.09
CA ASN A 275 11.00 5.39 -14.21
C ASN A 275 12.28 4.67 -13.75
N ILE A 276 12.17 3.85 -12.71
CA ILE A 276 13.28 3.08 -12.15
C ILE A 276 12.77 1.86 -11.37
N SER A 277 13.59 0.80 -11.35
CA SER A 277 13.40 -0.42 -10.55
C SER A 277 14.67 -0.73 -9.74
N PRO A 278 14.58 -1.40 -8.57
CA PRO A 278 15.73 -1.70 -7.71
C PRO A 278 16.84 -2.47 -8.40
N ARG A 279 18.08 -2.24 -7.95
CA ARG A 279 19.28 -2.96 -8.40
C ARG A 279 20.03 -3.53 -7.20
N THR A 280 20.67 -4.69 -7.38
CA THR A 280 21.59 -5.27 -6.38
C THR A 280 22.74 -4.31 -6.07
N ILE A 281 23.18 -4.27 -4.81
CA ILE A 281 24.38 -3.53 -4.41
C ILE A 281 25.36 -4.47 -3.70
N GLY A 282 26.66 -4.26 -3.90
CA GLY A 282 27.70 -5.16 -3.40
C GLY A 282 28.37 -6.00 -4.49
N GLU A 283 29.10 -7.02 -4.06
CA GLU A 283 29.85 -7.94 -4.89
C GLU A 283 28.95 -9.05 -5.44
N LEU A 284 28.76 -9.08 -6.76
CA LEU A 284 27.99 -10.11 -7.48
C LEU A 284 28.91 -11.31 -7.76
N HIS A 285 28.73 -12.41 -7.04
CA HIS A 285 29.60 -13.59 -7.10
C HIS A 285 29.35 -14.47 -8.32
N PHE A 286 28.09 -14.54 -8.77
CA PHE A 286 27.72 -15.05 -10.08
C PHE A 286 26.34 -14.55 -10.49
N GLU A 287 26.07 -14.59 -11.80
CA GLU A 287 24.75 -14.38 -12.37
C GLU A 287 24.49 -15.35 -13.54
N ASN A 288 23.22 -15.69 -13.78
CA ASN A 288 22.76 -16.36 -15.00
C ASN A 288 22.03 -15.34 -15.88
N PRO A 289 22.04 -15.48 -17.22
CA PRO A 289 21.31 -14.60 -18.13
C PRO A 289 19.78 -14.73 -17.95
N VAL A 290 19.03 -13.80 -18.55
CA VAL A 290 17.56 -13.83 -18.64
C VAL A 290 17.11 -14.90 -19.64
N ALA A 291 17.22 -16.16 -19.22
CA ALA A 291 16.87 -17.36 -19.99
C ALA A 291 16.41 -18.48 -19.04
N PRO A 292 15.71 -19.52 -19.54
CA PRO A 292 15.23 -20.64 -18.72
C PRO A 292 16.31 -21.26 -17.84
N GLY A 293 16.01 -21.43 -16.55
CA GLY A 293 16.88 -22.13 -15.61
C GLY A 293 16.88 -23.64 -15.82
N TRP A 294 15.74 -24.19 -16.24
CA TRP A 294 15.58 -25.59 -16.63
C TRP A 294 15.37 -25.71 -18.14
N ALA A 295 16.00 -26.71 -18.76
CA ALA A 295 15.71 -27.03 -20.16
C ALA A 295 14.33 -27.68 -20.28
N ASN A 296 13.70 -27.56 -21.46
CA ASN A 296 12.42 -28.18 -21.73
C ASN A 296 12.53 -29.71 -21.61
N PRO A 297 11.77 -30.37 -20.72
CA PRO A 297 11.91 -31.81 -20.47
C PRO A 297 11.76 -32.69 -21.72
N LYS A 298 10.99 -32.25 -22.72
CA LYS A 298 10.67 -33.02 -23.94
C LYS A 298 11.66 -32.79 -25.08
N THR A 299 12.46 -31.70 -25.04
CA THR A 299 13.37 -31.34 -26.14
C THR A 299 14.82 -31.11 -25.73
N GLY A 300 15.09 -30.98 -24.42
CA GLY A 300 16.43 -30.69 -23.87
C GLY A 300 16.96 -29.30 -24.20
N SER A 301 16.13 -28.40 -24.73
CA SER A 301 16.48 -27.04 -25.16
C SER A 301 16.26 -25.99 -24.07
N PHE A 302 17.07 -24.92 -24.08
CA PHE A 302 16.92 -23.72 -23.25
C PHE A 302 16.32 -22.52 -24.01
N GLU A 303 15.80 -22.72 -25.23
CA GLU A 303 15.16 -21.65 -26.03
C GLU A 303 13.93 -21.07 -25.32
N ASP A 304 13.96 -19.78 -24.99
CA ASP A 304 12.88 -19.08 -24.28
C ASP A 304 11.62 -18.95 -25.16
N PRO A 305 10.50 -19.62 -24.86
CA PRO A 305 9.29 -19.61 -25.68
C PRO A 305 8.31 -18.48 -25.29
N ARG A 306 8.62 -17.67 -24.27
CA ARG A 306 7.69 -16.72 -23.67
C ARG A 306 7.33 -15.58 -24.63
N PHE A 307 6.26 -14.85 -24.28
CA PHE A 307 5.75 -13.74 -25.05
C PHE A 307 6.83 -12.66 -25.28
N THR A 308 7.25 -12.50 -26.54
CA THR A 308 8.12 -11.40 -26.99
C THR A 308 7.31 -10.12 -27.12
N ALA A 309 7.67 -9.11 -26.34
CA ALA A 309 7.05 -7.79 -26.37
C ALA A 309 7.57 -6.90 -27.50
N ARG A 310 6.98 -5.70 -27.62
CA ARG A 310 7.32 -4.71 -28.66
C ARG A 310 8.82 -4.36 -28.68
N ASP A 311 9.46 -4.27 -27.52
CA ASP A 311 10.90 -3.96 -27.36
C ASP A 311 11.84 -5.19 -27.50
N GLN A 312 11.30 -6.33 -27.93
CA GLN A 312 11.99 -7.62 -28.08
C GLN A 312 12.37 -8.34 -26.78
N ARG A 313 12.07 -7.79 -25.59
CA ARG A 313 12.21 -8.52 -24.31
C ARG A 313 11.05 -9.51 -24.12
N LYS A 314 11.23 -10.50 -23.24
CA LYS A 314 10.29 -11.61 -23.00
C LYS A 314 9.73 -11.62 -21.59
N PHE A 315 8.41 -11.80 -21.47
CA PHE A 315 7.64 -11.60 -20.22
C PHE A 315 6.57 -12.68 -19.98
N GLY A 316 6.14 -12.80 -18.72
CA GLY A 316 5.22 -13.84 -18.25
C GLY A 316 5.95 -15.15 -17.91
N PRO A 317 5.23 -16.18 -17.44
CA PRO A 317 5.84 -17.45 -17.06
C PRO A 317 6.18 -18.32 -18.27
N LEU A 318 7.08 -19.29 -18.07
CA LEU A 318 7.24 -20.43 -18.97
C LEU A 318 5.95 -21.29 -19.04
N PRO A 319 5.74 -22.06 -20.12
CA PRO A 319 4.58 -22.95 -20.26
C PRO A 319 4.47 -23.92 -19.07
N ARG A 320 3.27 -24.06 -18.51
CA ARG A 320 3.01 -24.81 -17.26
C ARG A 320 3.40 -26.30 -17.35
N GLU A 321 3.46 -26.88 -18.55
CA GLU A 321 3.92 -28.25 -18.81
C GLU A 321 5.44 -28.39 -19.01
N TRP A 322 6.17 -27.28 -19.12
CA TRP A 322 7.62 -27.21 -18.99
C TRP A 322 7.99 -26.97 -17.52
N THR A 323 7.50 -25.87 -16.93
CA THR A 323 7.68 -25.56 -15.50
C THR A 323 6.50 -24.79 -14.93
N HIS A 324 6.17 -25.02 -13.66
CA HIS A 324 5.06 -24.34 -12.98
C HIS A 324 5.50 -23.95 -11.56
N TYR A 325 5.54 -22.65 -11.25
CA TYR A 325 5.76 -22.17 -9.88
C TYR A 325 4.57 -22.55 -9.00
N LYS A 326 4.80 -23.15 -7.82
CA LYS A 326 3.72 -23.52 -6.90
C LYS A 326 3.71 -22.73 -5.61
N GLY A 327 4.73 -21.92 -5.35
CA GLY A 327 4.79 -21.05 -4.18
C GLY A 327 6.09 -21.23 -3.40
N LEU A 328 6.12 -20.68 -2.19
CA LEU A 328 7.22 -20.87 -1.26
C LEU A 328 6.70 -21.27 0.12
N TYR A 329 7.37 -22.23 0.74
CA TYR A 329 7.20 -22.58 2.14
C TYR A 329 8.11 -21.72 3.00
N GLN A 330 7.68 -21.53 4.24
CA GLN A 330 8.40 -20.87 5.30
C GLN A 330 8.55 -21.82 6.48
N TYR A 331 9.74 -21.88 7.06
CA TYR A 331 10.03 -22.68 8.24
C TYR A 331 10.97 -21.89 9.16
N GLY A 332 10.39 -21.08 10.05
CA GLY A 332 11.13 -20.03 10.76
C GLY A 332 11.84 -19.12 9.75
N ASP A 333 13.16 -18.98 9.89
CA ASP A 333 14.00 -18.16 9.01
C ASP A 333 14.26 -18.76 7.62
N ARG A 334 13.83 -20.01 7.36
CA ARG A 334 14.12 -20.72 6.11
C ARG A 334 13.01 -20.62 5.07
N VAL A 335 13.36 -20.14 3.89
CA VAL A 335 12.54 -20.23 2.67
C VAL A 335 12.81 -21.54 1.94
N VAL A 336 11.75 -22.23 1.49
CA VAL A 336 11.84 -23.39 0.58
C VAL A 336 10.89 -23.19 -0.61
N LEU A 337 11.46 -22.94 -1.78
CA LEU A 337 10.74 -22.76 -3.04
C LEU A 337 10.10 -24.08 -3.49
N SER A 338 8.90 -24.00 -4.07
CA SER A 338 8.13 -25.15 -4.55
C SER A 338 7.71 -24.92 -6.00
N TYR A 339 8.04 -25.85 -6.90
CA TYR A 339 7.70 -25.77 -8.31
C TYR A 339 7.72 -27.15 -8.99
N THR A 340 7.30 -27.23 -10.26
CA THR A 340 7.46 -28.44 -11.09
C THR A 340 8.37 -28.20 -12.28
N VAL A 341 8.99 -29.29 -12.76
CA VAL A 341 9.71 -29.36 -14.04
C VAL A 341 9.21 -30.61 -14.76
N GLY A 342 8.40 -30.41 -15.80
CA GLY A 342 7.58 -31.48 -16.38
C GLY A 342 6.66 -32.08 -15.32
N ASN A 343 6.71 -33.41 -15.17
CA ASN A 343 5.92 -34.15 -14.18
C ASN A 343 6.57 -34.18 -12.77
N ALA A 344 7.86 -33.84 -12.64
CA ALA A 344 8.54 -33.86 -11.35
C ALA A 344 8.16 -32.65 -10.49
N LYS A 345 7.94 -32.89 -9.20
CA LYS A 345 7.80 -31.85 -8.17
C LYS A 345 9.17 -31.61 -7.52
N LEU A 346 9.51 -30.34 -7.31
CA LEU A 346 10.77 -29.91 -6.72
C LEU A 346 10.50 -29.08 -5.47
N LEU A 347 11.33 -29.30 -4.46
CA LEU A 347 11.60 -28.38 -3.39
C LEU A 347 13.05 -27.89 -3.53
N GLU A 348 13.25 -26.59 -3.41
CA GLU A 348 14.57 -25.96 -3.51
C GLU A 348 14.79 -24.98 -2.35
N ALA A 349 15.96 -25.07 -1.71
CA ALA A 349 16.36 -24.16 -0.64
C ALA A 349 17.77 -23.66 -0.86
N PHE A 350 18.00 -22.38 -0.59
CA PHE A 350 19.33 -21.78 -0.63
C PHE A 350 19.99 -21.80 0.75
N GLY A 351 21.32 -21.66 0.75
CA GLY A 351 22.09 -21.54 1.99
C GLY A 351 23.49 -21.01 1.72
N LEU A 352 24.10 -20.40 2.74
CA LEU A 352 25.46 -19.88 2.72
C LEU A 352 26.38 -20.77 3.58
N GLU A 353 27.54 -21.07 3.03
CA GLU A 353 28.64 -21.80 3.67
C GLU A 353 29.93 -20.95 3.46
N THR A 354 31.06 -21.32 4.07
CA THR A 354 32.33 -20.60 3.86
C THR A 354 33.50 -21.53 3.53
N LEU A 355 34.47 -21.00 2.79
CA LEU A 355 35.72 -21.67 2.45
C LEU A 355 36.83 -20.62 2.28
N ASP A 356 37.89 -20.72 3.10
CA ASP A 356 38.98 -19.73 3.17
C ASP A 356 38.48 -18.28 3.33
N ASP A 357 37.53 -18.11 4.27
CA ASP A 357 36.76 -16.89 4.55
C ASP A 357 35.97 -16.30 3.36
N GLN A 358 35.91 -16.99 2.21
CA GLN A 358 35.07 -16.62 1.07
C GLN A 358 33.67 -17.26 1.16
N PRO A 359 32.62 -16.59 0.65
CA PRO A 359 31.27 -17.14 0.63
C PRO A 359 31.15 -18.30 -0.39
N VAL A 360 30.51 -19.38 0.04
CA VAL A 360 30.12 -20.51 -0.81
C VAL A 360 28.60 -20.59 -0.81
N PHE A 361 28.00 -20.28 -1.95
CA PHE A 361 26.54 -20.31 -2.12
C PHE A 361 26.09 -21.72 -2.45
N THR A 362 24.96 -22.15 -1.88
CA THR A 362 24.47 -23.52 -2.04
C THR A 362 23.00 -23.59 -2.43
N ARG A 363 22.65 -24.64 -3.17
CA ARG A 363 21.27 -24.99 -3.55
C ARG A 363 21.02 -26.44 -3.16
N THR A 364 20.23 -26.66 -2.11
CA THR A 364 19.65 -27.98 -1.81
C THR A 364 18.45 -28.19 -2.72
N LEU A 365 18.37 -29.35 -3.37
CA LEU A 365 17.27 -29.77 -4.24
C LEU A 365 16.73 -31.12 -3.76
N HIS A 366 15.41 -31.23 -3.58
CA HIS A 366 14.70 -32.50 -3.45
C HIS A 366 13.66 -32.62 -4.56
N LEU A 367 13.82 -33.63 -5.45
CA LEU A 367 12.94 -33.88 -6.59
C LEU A 367 12.24 -35.24 -6.44
N THR A 368 10.96 -35.30 -6.80
CA THR A 368 10.26 -36.57 -7.08
C THR A 368 10.74 -37.17 -8.42
N PRO A 369 10.49 -38.46 -8.70
CA PRO A 369 10.79 -39.05 -10.00
C PRO A 369 10.22 -38.25 -11.16
N SER A 370 11.08 -37.93 -12.13
CA SER A 370 10.68 -37.47 -13.47
C SER A 370 10.47 -38.65 -14.42
N GLU A 371 9.69 -38.44 -15.48
CA GLU A 371 9.66 -39.34 -16.64
C GLU A 371 10.91 -39.12 -17.53
N GLU A 372 11.28 -37.85 -17.74
CA GLU A 372 12.36 -37.44 -18.63
C GLU A 372 13.67 -37.11 -17.89
N THR A 373 14.81 -37.22 -18.59
CA THR A 373 16.11 -36.75 -18.08
C THR A 373 16.12 -35.22 -18.02
N LEU A 374 16.21 -34.63 -16.83
CA LEU A 374 16.14 -33.18 -16.67
C LEU A 374 17.52 -32.52 -16.83
N LYS A 375 17.55 -31.30 -17.38
CA LYS A 375 18.73 -30.42 -17.35
C LYS A 375 18.44 -29.11 -16.63
N MET A 376 19.38 -28.63 -15.83
CA MET A 376 19.34 -27.30 -15.20
C MET A 376 20.64 -26.53 -15.44
N ARG A 377 20.53 -25.27 -15.87
CA ARG A 377 21.63 -24.29 -15.88
C ARG A 377 21.89 -23.86 -14.44
N VAL A 378 23.09 -24.13 -13.93
CA VAL A 378 23.47 -23.83 -12.54
C VAL A 378 24.04 -22.42 -12.43
N ALA A 379 25.15 -22.17 -13.14
CA ALA A 379 25.93 -20.93 -13.15
C ALA A 379 26.82 -20.89 -14.42
N PRO A 380 27.41 -19.74 -14.78
CA PRO A 380 28.41 -19.63 -15.85
C PRO A 380 29.64 -20.53 -15.62
N SER A 381 30.39 -20.80 -16.69
CA SER A 381 31.57 -21.70 -16.62
C SER A 381 32.77 -21.13 -15.87
N SER A 382 32.75 -19.84 -15.50
CA SER A 382 33.69 -19.16 -14.60
C SER A 382 33.35 -19.35 -13.12
N THR A 383 32.11 -19.71 -12.76
CA THR A 383 31.78 -20.08 -11.39
C THR A 383 32.35 -21.47 -11.09
N THR A 384 33.05 -21.64 -9.97
CA THR A 384 33.46 -22.97 -9.50
C THR A 384 32.23 -23.67 -8.93
N VAL A 385 31.83 -24.82 -9.50
CA VAL A 385 30.64 -25.56 -9.06
C VAL A 385 30.98 -27.01 -8.71
N ALA A 386 30.58 -27.45 -7.51
CA ALA A 386 30.64 -28.84 -7.05
C ALA A 386 29.24 -29.41 -6.77
N LEU A 387 29.13 -30.74 -6.70
CA LEU A 387 27.88 -31.48 -6.50
C LEU A 387 28.04 -32.54 -5.40
N THR A 388 27.09 -32.58 -4.48
CA THR A 388 26.91 -33.67 -3.49
C THR A 388 25.56 -34.34 -3.73
N GLY A 389 25.52 -35.68 -3.75
CA GLY A 389 24.30 -36.46 -3.96
C GLY A 389 24.46 -37.54 -5.05
N GLU A 390 23.40 -38.30 -5.31
CA GLU A 390 23.38 -39.43 -6.26
C GLU A 390 22.33 -39.23 -7.35
N GLY A 391 22.50 -39.89 -8.51
CA GLY A 391 21.54 -39.85 -9.63
C GLY A 391 21.56 -38.55 -10.46
N ALA A 392 22.63 -37.76 -10.36
CA ALA A 392 22.85 -36.58 -11.20
C ALA A 392 24.34 -36.36 -11.50
N SER A 393 24.64 -35.54 -12.51
CA SER A 393 26.01 -35.21 -12.93
C SER A 393 26.14 -33.76 -13.40
N LEU A 394 27.29 -33.14 -13.18
CA LEU A 394 27.63 -31.82 -13.74
C LEU A 394 28.41 -31.98 -15.05
N THR A 395 28.04 -31.19 -16.06
CA THR A 395 28.75 -31.07 -17.33
C THR A 395 28.87 -29.60 -17.73
N LYS A 396 29.91 -29.22 -18.48
CA LYS A 396 29.97 -27.88 -19.09
C LYS A 396 29.32 -27.93 -20.49
N GLU A 397 28.25 -27.16 -20.69
CA GLU A 397 27.57 -26.98 -21.98
C GLU A 397 27.43 -25.48 -22.25
N GLU A 398 27.77 -25.02 -23.46
CA GLU A 398 27.51 -23.64 -23.95
C GLU A 398 27.97 -22.49 -23.04
N GLY A 399 29.05 -22.69 -22.28
CA GLY A 399 29.58 -21.69 -21.34
C GLY A 399 28.94 -21.70 -19.95
N PHE A 400 28.18 -22.74 -19.61
CA PHE A 400 27.53 -22.92 -18.30
C PHE A 400 27.90 -24.26 -17.67
N HIS A 401 27.87 -24.31 -16.33
CA HIS A 401 27.69 -25.56 -15.60
C HIS A 401 26.22 -26.00 -15.72
N VAL A 402 25.99 -27.16 -16.34
CA VAL A 402 24.67 -27.78 -16.50
C VAL A 402 24.61 -29.07 -15.70
N LEU A 403 23.68 -29.11 -14.75
CA LEU A 403 23.29 -30.31 -14.00
C LEU A 403 22.37 -31.16 -14.88
N LYS A 404 22.66 -32.46 -14.97
CA LYS A 404 21.82 -33.49 -15.60
C LYS A 404 21.33 -34.46 -14.56
N ILE A 405 20.01 -34.68 -14.47
CA ILE A 405 19.36 -35.52 -13.47
C ILE A 405 18.73 -36.74 -14.14
N GLU A 406 19.00 -37.93 -13.61
CA GLU A 406 18.44 -39.19 -14.10
C GLU A 406 16.93 -39.29 -13.83
N SER A 407 16.18 -39.87 -14.78
CA SER A 407 14.74 -40.09 -14.60
C SER A 407 14.41 -41.32 -13.75
N GLY A 408 13.16 -41.41 -13.30
CA GLY A 408 12.62 -42.58 -12.59
C GLY A 408 13.06 -42.74 -11.13
N LYS A 409 13.74 -41.75 -10.53
CA LYS A 409 14.26 -41.80 -9.14
C LYS A 409 13.84 -40.56 -8.35
N THR A 410 13.60 -40.73 -7.05
CA THR A 410 13.62 -39.60 -6.10
C THR A 410 15.08 -39.16 -5.94
N ILE A 411 15.34 -37.85 -6.01
CA ILE A 411 16.69 -37.29 -6.08
C ILE A 411 16.86 -36.22 -5.00
N GLN A 412 17.95 -36.30 -4.23
CA GLN A 412 18.33 -35.32 -3.21
C GLN A 412 19.78 -34.89 -3.47
N LEU A 413 19.99 -33.61 -3.75
CA LEU A 413 21.27 -33.04 -4.19
C LEU A 413 21.58 -31.75 -3.42
N LYS A 414 22.86 -31.43 -3.26
CA LYS A 414 23.33 -30.09 -2.87
C LYS A 414 24.38 -29.63 -3.89
N LEU A 415 24.11 -28.51 -4.54
CA LEU A 415 25.06 -27.79 -5.38
C LEU A 415 25.81 -26.78 -4.52
N TRP A 416 27.09 -26.60 -4.80
CA TRP A 416 27.98 -25.65 -4.15
C TRP A 416 28.62 -24.76 -5.21
N MET A 417 28.62 -23.45 -4.99
CA MET A 417 29.00 -22.44 -5.99
C MET A 417 29.91 -21.40 -5.33
N ALA A 418 31.11 -21.20 -5.88
CA ALA A 418 32.09 -20.22 -5.41
C ALA A 418 32.71 -19.47 -6.60
N GLN A 419 33.46 -18.40 -6.34
CA GLN A 419 34.25 -17.70 -7.35
C GLN A 419 35.26 -18.62 -8.07
N GLU A 420 35.78 -18.17 -9.22
CA GLU A 420 36.67 -18.96 -10.06
C GLU A 420 37.96 -19.38 -9.32
N GLY A 421 38.40 -20.62 -9.52
CA GLY A 421 39.68 -21.11 -9.01
C GLY A 421 39.70 -21.58 -7.56
N ASN A 422 38.56 -21.60 -6.85
CA ASN A 422 38.49 -22.13 -5.49
C ASN A 422 38.65 -23.67 -5.47
N ALA A 423 39.89 -24.14 -5.36
CA ALA A 423 40.26 -25.55 -5.50
C ALA A 423 39.73 -26.46 -4.38
N GLY A 424 39.47 -25.92 -3.18
CA GLY A 424 38.97 -26.70 -2.04
C GLY A 424 37.49 -27.09 -2.13
N LEU A 425 36.73 -26.48 -3.06
CA LEU A 425 35.27 -26.59 -3.09
C LEU A 425 34.75 -28.04 -3.22
N GLN A 426 35.43 -28.88 -3.99
CA GLN A 426 35.03 -30.29 -4.13
C GLN A 426 35.37 -31.11 -2.87
N GLU A 427 36.41 -30.74 -2.12
CA GLU A 427 36.78 -31.41 -0.86
C GLU A 427 35.81 -31.03 0.27
N LEU A 428 35.37 -29.77 0.31
CA LEU A 428 34.26 -29.30 1.16
C LEU A 428 32.96 -30.04 0.80
N ALA A 429 32.57 -30.06 -0.48
CA ALA A 429 31.35 -30.75 -0.94
C ALA A 429 31.37 -32.28 -0.72
N ASN A 430 32.56 -32.90 -0.66
CA ASN A 430 32.73 -34.32 -0.35
C ASN A 430 32.71 -34.64 1.15
N SER A 431 33.05 -33.68 2.01
CA SER A 431 33.11 -33.84 3.48
C SER A 431 31.86 -33.34 4.21
N ALA A 432 31.05 -32.51 3.54
CA ALA A 432 29.77 -32.04 4.03
C ALA A 432 28.75 -33.17 4.30
N PRO A 433 27.73 -32.91 5.15
CA PRO A 433 26.59 -33.82 5.31
C PRO A 433 25.91 -34.16 3.98
N LYS A 434 25.22 -35.30 3.94
CA LYS A 434 24.34 -35.64 2.81
C LYS A 434 23.29 -34.54 2.60
N PRO A 435 22.85 -34.30 1.35
CA PRO A 435 21.71 -33.44 1.07
C PRO A 435 20.50 -33.83 1.92
N GLU A 436 19.86 -32.83 2.49
CA GLU A 436 18.73 -32.95 3.42
C GLU A 436 17.39 -33.16 2.70
N ASP A 437 16.44 -33.82 3.38
CA ASP A 437 15.07 -33.95 2.86
C ASP A 437 14.26 -32.68 3.14
N LEU A 438 14.15 -31.83 2.13
CA LEU A 438 13.40 -30.57 2.21
C LEU A 438 11.89 -30.74 2.46
N SER A 439 11.31 -31.95 2.32
CA SER A 439 9.88 -32.17 2.57
C SER A 439 9.52 -32.03 4.05
N SER A 440 10.50 -32.18 4.95
CA SER A 440 10.35 -31.91 6.38
C SER A 440 9.92 -30.46 6.68
N PHE A 441 10.33 -29.49 5.86
CA PHE A 441 10.00 -28.07 6.00
C PHE A 441 8.66 -27.66 5.36
N THR A 442 7.87 -28.64 4.87
CA THR A 442 6.57 -28.39 4.18
C THR A 442 5.35 -28.69 5.06
N LYS A 443 5.53 -28.67 6.39
CA LYS A 443 4.56 -29.12 7.41
C LYS A 443 4.26 -28.06 8.47
N GLY A 444 4.58 -26.81 8.11
CA GLY A 444 4.61 -25.66 8.98
C GLY A 444 5.86 -25.58 9.87
N GLY A 445 6.24 -24.35 10.22
CA GLY A 445 7.42 -24.04 11.03
C GLY A 445 7.08 -23.56 12.43
N PRO A 446 8.08 -23.04 13.17
CA PRO A 446 7.83 -22.13 14.29
C PRO A 446 7.49 -20.73 13.76
N ALA A 447 6.45 -20.10 14.30
CA ALA A 447 6.14 -18.68 14.06
C ALA A 447 7.35 -17.76 14.27
N ARG A 448 7.53 -16.80 13.36
CA ARG A 448 8.45 -15.65 13.49
C ARG A 448 7.79 -14.44 14.11
N TYR A 449 6.45 -14.36 14.00
CA TYR A 449 5.65 -13.22 14.44
C TYR A 449 4.65 -13.64 15.55
N PRO A 450 5.12 -14.19 16.69
CA PRO A 450 4.24 -14.62 17.78
C PRO A 450 3.55 -13.46 18.52
N GLU A 451 4.04 -12.22 18.38
CA GLU A 451 3.50 -11.04 19.04
C GLU A 451 2.12 -10.64 18.50
N LYS A 452 1.18 -10.38 19.43
CA LYS A 452 -0.03 -9.60 19.14
C LYS A 452 0.16 -8.15 19.60
N LEU A 453 0.19 -7.23 18.64
CA LEU A 453 0.14 -5.79 18.89
C LEU A 453 -1.31 -5.37 19.16
N ASN A 454 -1.54 -4.24 19.83
CA ASN A 454 -2.89 -3.77 20.12
C ASN A 454 -2.99 -2.25 19.93
N THR A 455 -4.10 -1.76 19.41
CA THR A 455 -4.36 -0.31 19.24
C THR A 455 -5.73 0.08 19.81
N GLU A 456 -5.87 1.32 20.27
CA GLU A 456 -7.14 1.87 20.75
C GLU A 456 -8.02 2.33 19.58
N ILE A 457 -9.33 2.17 19.71
CA ILE A 457 -10.34 2.68 18.75
C ILE A 457 -10.82 4.06 19.22
N LEU A 458 -10.51 5.10 18.45
CA LEU A 458 -11.00 6.45 18.71
C LEU A 458 -12.43 6.55 18.18
N ARG A 459 -13.42 6.36 19.07
CA ARG A 459 -14.84 6.32 18.69
C ARG A 459 -15.34 7.70 18.26
N GLY A 460 -15.88 7.79 17.06
CA GLY A 460 -16.40 9.02 16.47
C GLY A 460 -17.61 9.58 17.23
N GLY A 461 -17.53 10.84 17.61
CA GLY A 461 -18.60 11.62 18.24
C GLY A 461 -19.07 12.79 17.38
N GLN A 462 -18.85 12.75 16.07
CA GLN A 462 -19.20 13.83 15.14
C GLN A 462 -20.73 14.02 15.05
N ASP A 463 -21.16 15.24 14.76
CA ASP A 463 -22.56 15.57 14.45
C ASP A 463 -22.94 15.16 13.02
N GLY A 464 -24.22 14.86 12.80
CA GLY A 464 -24.77 14.48 11.48
C GLY A 464 -25.02 12.98 11.31
N PRO A 465 -25.36 12.55 10.08
CA PRO A 465 -25.78 11.17 9.78
C PRO A 465 -24.66 10.12 9.84
N PHE A 466 -23.39 10.55 9.94
CA PHE A 466 -22.23 9.66 9.99
C PHE A 466 -21.30 10.01 11.14
N GLN A 467 -20.79 8.98 11.81
CA GLN A 467 -19.70 9.09 12.78
C GLN A 467 -18.52 8.23 12.33
N VAL A 468 -17.32 8.78 12.40
CA VAL A 468 -16.09 8.12 11.95
C VAL A 468 -15.28 7.70 13.17
N ASP A 469 -15.14 6.39 13.35
CA ASP A 469 -14.18 5.80 14.28
C ASP A 469 -12.81 5.70 13.58
N ILE A 470 -11.74 6.17 14.24
CA ILE A 470 -10.36 5.98 13.76
C ILE A 470 -9.80 4.72 14.44
N MET A 471 -9.27 3.81 13.63
CA MET A 471 -8.87 2.46 14.02
C MET A 471 -7.42 2.19 13.59
N ASN A 472 -6.54 3.17 13.82
CA ASN A 472 -5.20 3.22 13.26
C ASN A 472 -4.35 1.96 13.59
N PRO A 473 -3.46 1.54 12.67
CA PRO A 473 -2.55 0.42 12.87
C PRO A 473 -1.43 0.75 13.88
N PRO A 474 -0.74 -0.26 14.43
CA PRO A 474 0.34 -0.09 15.40
C PRO A 474 1.64 0.38 14.71
N PHE A 475 1.72 1.67 14.38
CA PHE A 475 2.87 2.29 13.69
C PHE A 475 4.22 2.12 14.42
N ASP A 476 4.20 1.83 15.72
CA ASP A 476 5.34 1.52 16.58
C ASP A 476 5.77 0.04 16.55
N SER A 477 5.27 -0.73 15.57
CA SER A 477 5.60 -2.14 15.31
C SER A 477 7.11 -2.46 15.41
N PRO A 478 7.50 -3.57 16.07
CA PRO A 478 8.90 -3.96 16.21
C PRO A 478 9.59 -4.28 14.87
N TRP A 479 8.81 -4.60 13.83
CA TRP A 479 9.30 -4.87 12.47
C TRP A 479 9.40 -3.60 11.59
N LYS A 480 9.10 -2.41 12.15
CA LYS A 480 9.18 -1.10 11.47
C LYS A 480 8.35 -1.01 10.18
N ASN A 481 7.18 -1.65 10.13
CA ASN A 481 6.30 -1.61 8.96
C ASN A 481 5.77 -0.18 8.73
N GLN A 482 5.65 0.25 7.47
CA GLN A 482 5.13 1.59 7.14
C GLN A 482 3.60 1.68 7.16
N PHE A 483 2.92 0.53 7.26
CA PHE A 483 1.45 0.39 7.26
C PHE A 483 0.73 1.19 6.16
N ARG A 484 1.26 1.13 4.92
CA ARG A 484 0.58 1.70 3.75
C ARG A 484 -0.51 0.72 3.29
N LEU A 485 -1.62 0.71 4.03
CA LEU A 485 -2.72 -0.26 3.90
C LEU A 485 -3.38 -0.16 2.52
N SER A 486 -3.70 -1.31 1.92
CA SER A 486 -4.09 -1.40 0.51
C SER A 486 -5.25 -2.36 0.22
N GLY A 487 -5.73 -3.07 1.22
CA GLY A 487 -6.98 -3.84 1.17
C GLY A 487 -7.35 -4.44 2.51
N LEU A 488 -8.66 -4.67 2.70
CA LEU A 488 -9.23 -5.33 3.87
C LEU A 488 -10.38 -6.26 3.45
N ASP A 489 -10.61 -7.34 4.19
CA ASP A 489 -11.80 -8.20 4.06
C ASP A 489 -12.08 -8.96 5.37
N PHE A 490 -13.32 -9.42 5.57
CA PHE A 490 -13.76 -10.05 6.82
C PHE A 490 -13.91 -11.58 6.70
N PHE A 491 -13.70 -12.29 7.80
CA PHE A 491 -14.06 -13.72 7.91
C PHE A 491 -15.56 -13.89 8.18
N LYS A 492 -16.02 -15.14 8.16
CA LYS A 492 -17.36 -15.53 8.62
C LYS A 492 -17.61 -15.21 10.10
N ASP A 493 -16.57 -15.13 10.92
CA ASP A 493 -16.61 -14.42 12.20
C ASP A 493 -16.40 -12.91 11.94
N PRO A 494 -17.45 -12.07 12.01
CA PRO A 494 -17.35 -10.67 11.65
C PRO A 494 -16.56 -9.84 12.68
N ASN A 495 -16.17 -10.41 13.82
CA ASN A 495 -15.22 -9.77 14.73
C ASN A 495 -13.76 -9.84 14.23
N LYS A 496 -13.51 -10.56 13.11
CA LYS A 496 -12.18 -10.81 12.54
C LYS A 496 -12.11 -10.44 11.07
N GLY A 497 -10.93 -9.97 10.64
CA GLY A 497 -10.63 -9.71 9.24
C GLY A 497 -9.14 -9.74 8.96
N VAL A 498 -8.79 -9.68 7.67
CA VAL A 498 -7.41 -9.53 7.19
C VAL A 498 -7.21 -8.20 6.50
N ILE A 499 -6.02 -7.64 6.65
CA ILE A 499 -5.62 -6.37 6.03
C ILE A 499 -4.23 -6.53 5.41
N CYS A 500 -4.06 -6.12 4.15
CA CYS A 500 -2.76 -6.11 3.47
C CYS A 500 -2.18 -4.69 3.37
N SER A 501 -0.84 -4.59 3.35
CA SER A 501 -0.11 -3.36 3.05
C SER A 501 0.59 -3.48 1.69
N THR A 502 0.72 -2.36 0.98
CA THR A 502 1.50 -2.33 -0.27
C THR A 502 3.00 -2.51 -0.02
N ASP A 503 3.43 -2.43 1.25
CA ASP A 503 4.78 -2.78 1.71
C ASP A 503 5.09 -4.29 1.65
N GLY A 504 4.08 -5.15 1.52
CA GLY A 504 4.25 -6.60 1.38
C GLY A 504 3.75 -7.45 2.55
N ASP A 505 3.05 -6.85 3.53
CA ASP A 505 2.52 -7.56 4.70
C ASP A 505 1.05 -7.95 4.57
N VAL A 506 0.65 -8.97 5.34
CA VAL A 506 -0.75 -9.21 5.70
C VAL A 506 -0.87 -9.38 7.22
N TRP A 507 -1.94 -8.82 7.79
CA TRP A 507 -2.25 -8.81 9.20
C TRP A 507 -3.62 -9.43 9.45
N LEU A 508 -3.71 -10.31 10.44
CA LEU A 508 -4.97 -10.73 11.06
C LEU A 508 -5.35 -9.69 12.13
N VAL A 509 -6.57 -9.18 12.05
CA VAL A 509 -7.11 -8.17 12.98
C VAL A 509 -8.36 -8.70 13.64
N GLU A 510 -8.42 -8.59 14.97
CA GLU A 510 -9.51 -9.07 15.82
C GLU A 510 -10.02 -7.94 16.74
N GLY A 511 -11.31 -7.99 17.11
CA GLY A 511 -11.93 -7.01 18.02
C GLY A 511 -12.81 -5.96 17.33
N PHE A 512 -13.07 -6.10 16.02
CA PHE A 512 -13.85 -5.14 15.23
C PHE A 512 -15.24 -4.79 15.79
N LEU A 513 -15.85 -5.73 16.52
CA LEU A 513 -17.21 -5.64 17.08
C LEU A 513 -17.25 -5.64 18.61
N GLU A 514 -16.09 -5.58 19.27
CA GLU A 514 -16.02 -5.59 20.74
C GLU A 514 -16.16 -4.18 21.33
N ASP A 515 -16.99 -4.04 22.36
CA ASP A 515 -17.03 -2.84 23.21
C ASP A 515 -15.77 -2.71 24.13
N SER A 516 -14.70 -3.47 23.85
CA SER A 516 -13.39 -3.34 24.51
C SER A 516 -12.68 -2.03 24.18
N GLY A 517 -13.07 -1.40 23.06
CA GLY A 517 -12.46 -0.17 22.55
C GLY A 517 -11.07 -0.38 21.93
N LYS A 518 -10.70 -1.61 21.59
CA LYS A 518 -9.36 -1.98 21.10
C LYS A 518 -9.42 -2.94 19.92
N LEU A 519 -8.38 -2.89 19.08
CA LEU A 519 -8.07 -3.93 18.10
C LEU A 519 -6.82 -4.70 18.53
N SER A 520 -6.80 -5.99 18.21
CA SER A 520 -5.59 -6.83 18.30
C SER A 520 -5.10 -7.19 16.90
N TRP A 521 -3.79 -7.10 16.67
CA TRP A 521 -3.15 -7.26 15.36
C TRP A 521 -2.05 -8.33 15.46
N LYS A 522 -2.14 -9.42 14.68
CA LYS A 522 -1.02 -10.36 14.43
C LYS A 522 -0.54 -10.20 12.99
N ARG A 523 0.77 -10.11 12.77
CA ARG A 523 1.37 -10.20 11.42
C ARG A 523 1.33 -11.67 10.98
N ILE A 524 0.70 -11.95 9.84
CA ILE A 524 0.50 -13.32 9.34
C ILE A 524 1.28 -13.61 8.06
N ALA A 525 1.66 -12.59 7.30
CA ALA A 525 2.52 -12.73 6.12
C ALA A 525 3.41 -11.50 5.91
N SER A 526 4.49 -11.66 5.15
CA SER A 526 5.43 -10.60 4.76
C SER A 526 6.06 -10.88 3.39
N GLY A 527 6.87 -9.96 2.86
CA GLY A 527 7.70 -10.17 1.66
C GLY A 527 6.98 -10.18 0.32
N LEU A 528 5.66 -9.94 0.28
CA LEU A 528 4.85 -9.98 -0.95
C LEU A 528 5.14 -8.79 -1.90
N PHE A 529 5.05 -9.01 -3.21
CA PHE A 529 5.29 -7.96 -4.20
C PHE A 529 4.07 -7.04 -4.35
N GLN A 530 4.08 -5.92 -3.62
CA GLN A 530 3.13 -4.82 -3.77
C GLN A 530 1.64 -5.27 -3.68
N PRO A 531 1.17 -5.84 -2.56
CA PRO A 531 -0.25 -6.13 -2.33
C PRO A 531 -1.13 -4.89 -2.55
N LEU A 532 -2.18 -5.03 -3.35
CA LEU A 532 -3.12 -3.94 -3.69
C LEU A 532 -4.60 -4.40 -3.75
N GLY A 533 -4.86 -5.60 -3.24
CA GLY A 533 -6.19 -6.19 -3.04
C GLY A 533 -6.10 -7.47 -2.19
N ILE A 534 -7.17 -7.76 -1.45
CA ILE A 534 -7.30 -8.97 -0.60
C ILE A 534 -8.76 -9.39 -0.54
N LYS A 535 -9.01 -10.70 -0.49
CA LYS A 535 -10.33 -11.30 -0.27
C LYS A 535 -10.21 -12.53 0.63
N VAL A 536 -11.20 -12.72 1.50
CA VAL A 536 -11.47 -14.00 2.16
C VAL A 536 -12.53 -14.73 1.35
N VAL A 537 -12.27 -15.99 0.99
CA VAL A 537 -13.19 -16.83 0.23
C VAL A 537 -13.21 -18.20 0.90
N ASN A 538 -14.37 -18.64 1.41
CA ASN A 538 -14.51 -19.90 2.16
C ASN A 538 -13.55 -20.02 3.37
N GLU A 539 -13.28 -18.92 4.08
CA GLU A 539 -12.26 -18.76 5.13
C GLU A 539 -10.79 -18.83 4.67
N GLU A 540 -10.51 -19.02 3.38
CA GLU A 540 -9.17 -18.95 2.80
C GLU A 540 -8.80 -17.53 2.38
N ILE A 541 -7.53 -17.13 2.53
CA ILE A 541 -7.05 -15.77 2.25
C ILE A 541 -6.36 -15.69 0.89
N PHE A 542 -6.87 -14.82 0.01
CA PHE A 542 -6.31 -14.55 -1.32
C PHE A 542 -5.85 -13.10 -1.44
N VAL A 543 -4.64 -12.88 -1.97
CA VAL A 543 -4.02 -11.53 -2.08
C VAL A 543 -3.56 -11.27 -3.51
N THR A 544 -3.98 -10.14 -4.09
CA THR A 544 -3.46 -9.67 -5.38
C THR A 544 -2.11 -8.99 -5.17
N CYS A 545 -1.06 -9.62 -5.68
CA CYS A 545 0.27 -9.05 -5.80
C CYS A 545 0.56 -8.69 -7.26
N ARG A 546 1.64 -7.95 -7.52
CA ARG A 546 1.99 -7.55 -8.90
C ARG A 546 2.42 -8.72 -9.79
N ASP A 547 2.95 -9.79 -9.19
CA ASP A 547 3.52 -10.96 -9.85
C ASP A 547 2.62 -12.20 -9.88
N GLN A 548 1.66 -12.27 -8.96
CA GLN A 548 0.77 -13.42 -8.77
C GLN A 548 -0.48 -13.06 -7.94
N LEU A 549 -1.52 -13.89 -8.07
CA LEU A 549 -2.54 -14.07 -7.04
C LEU A 549 -2.04 -15.18 -6.10
N VAL A 550 -1.80 -14.86 -4.83
CA VAL A 550 -1.29 -15.79 -3.81
C VAL A 550 -2.42 -16.24 -2.87
N ARG A 551 -2.48 -17.53 -2.53
CA ARG A 551 -3.27 -18.05 -1.41
C ARG A 551 -2.35 -18.27 -0.21
N LEU A 552 -2.72 -17.72 0.94
CA LEU A 552 -1.94 -17.86 2.18
C LEU A 552 -2.48 -19.05 2.98
N GLN A 553 -1.62 -20.04 3.28
CA GLN A 553 -1.95 -21.19 4.10
C GLN A 553 -1.13 -21.22 5.40
N ASP A 554 -1.85 -21.28 6.53
CA ASP A 554 -1.36 -21.82 7.81
C ASP A 554 -1.43 -23.35 7.73
N LEU A 555 -0.34 -24.06 8.04
CA LEU A 555 -0.26 -25.53 7.99
C LEU A 555 -0.15 -26.18 9.37
N ASN A 556 0.02 -25.41 10.44
CA ASN A 556 0.29 -25.89 11.80
C ASN A 556 -0.78 -25.49 12.85
N GLY A 557 -1.59 -24.46 12.55
CA GLY A 557 -2.63 -23.88 13.41
C GLY A 557 -2.18 -22.73 14.33
N ASP A 558 -1.02 -22.12 14.11
CA ASP A 558 -0.46 -21.04 14.94
C ASP A 558 -0.87 -19.62 14.51
N LEU A 559 -1.55 -19.49 13.38
CA LEU A 559 -2.00 -18.24 12.74
C LEU A 559 -0.87 -17.43 12.06
N GLU A 560 0.21 -18.05 11.58
CA GLU A 560 1.16 -17.46 10.61
C GLU A 560 1.11 -18.24 9.27
N THR A 561 1.51 -17.60 8.17
CA THR A 561 1.55 -18.25 6.85
C THR A 561 2.80 -19.12 6.70
N ASP A 562 2.59 -20.44 6.67
CA ASP A 562 3.60 -21.45 6.39
C ASP A 562 3.83 -21.67 4.88
N PHE A 563 2.79 -21.50 4.06
CA PHE A 563 2.87 -21.68 2.60
C PHE A 563 2.19 -20.56 1.84
N TYR A 564 2.98 -19.87 1.04
CA TYR A 564 2.60 -18.79 0.14
C TYR A 564 2.37 -19.42 -1.23
N GLU A 565 1.18 -19.99 -1.42
CA GLU A 565 0.86 -20.77 -2.61
C GLU A 565 0.61 -19.85 -3.80
N SER A 566 1.28 -20.15 -4.92
CA SER A 566 1.00 -19.45 -6.18
C SER A 566 -0.29 -20.03 -6.78
N PHE A 567 -1.41 -19.37 -6.52
CA PHE A 567 -2.72 -19.76 -7.05
C PHE A 567 -2.79 -19.40 -8.54
N ASN A 568 -2.31 -18.21 -8.94
CA ASN A 568 -2.07 -17.88 -10.34
C ASN A 568 -0.83 -16.99 -10.52
N ASN A 569 0.09 -17.35 -11.43
CA ASN A 569 1.27 -16.56 -11.75
C ASN A 569 1.35 -16.08 -13.22
N ASP A 570 0.23 -16.00 -13.96
CA ASP A 570 0.21 -15.62 -15.39
C ASP A 570 0.49 -14.11 -15.64
N HIS A 571 0.79 -13.35 -14.58
CA HIS A 571 0.99 -11.91 -14.65
C HIS A 571 2.24 -11.59 -15.50
N MET A 572 2.12 -10.71 -16.48
CA MET A 572 3.23 -10.26 -17.32
C MET A 572 3.86 -8.99 -16.72
N VAL A 573 4.84 -9.17 -15.84
CA VAL A 573 5.51 -8.07 -15.09
C VAL A 573 6.71 -7.52 -15.87
N THR A 574 6.91 -6.20 -15.84
CA THR A 574 8.03 -5.49 -16.47
C THR A 574 8.85 -4.67 -15.46
N ASP A 575 9.83 -3.90 -15.93
CA ASP A 575 10.55 -2.89 -15.15
C ASP A 575 9.73 -1.62 -14.84
N HIS A 576 8.58 -1.45 -15.50
CA HIS A 576 7.87 -0.19 -15.46
C HIS A 576 7.16 0.05 -14.12
N PHE A 577 7.43 1.18 -13.46
CA PHE A 577 6.99 1.44 -12.09
C PHE A 577 5.46 1.50 -11.85
N HIS A 578 4.65 1.71 -12.89
CA HIS A 578 3.24 2.13 -12.80
C HIS A 578 2.20 1.03 -13.16
N GLU A 579 2.61 -0.19 -13.46
CA GLU A 579 1.72 -1.29 -13.91
C GLU A 579 0.96 -2.01 -12.77
N PHE A 580 0.50 -1.25 -11.76
CA PHE A 580 -0.15 -1.74 -10.55
C PHE A 580 -1.29 -2.75 -10.83
N ALA A 581 -1.35 -3.84 -10.05
CA ALA A 581 -2.44 -4.83 -10.06
C ALA A 581 -3.43 -4.52 -8.92
N MET A 582 -4.50 -3.79 -9.23
CA MET A 582 -5.36 -3.11 -8.25
C MET A 582 -6.68 -3.83 -7.99
N GLY A 583 -7.02 -3.95 -6.71
CA GLY A 583 -8.27 -4.55 -6.23
C GLY A 583 -8.20 -6.08 -6.11
N LEU A 584 -9.24 -6.65 -5.50
CA LEU A 584 -9.61 -8.05 -5.69
C LEU A 584 -11.11 -8.20 -5.45
N GLN A 585 -11.82 -8.69 -6.46
CA GLN A 585 -13.22 -9.09 -6.37
C GLN A 585 -13.39 -10.55 -6.79
N VAL A 586 -14.49 -11.17 -6.39
CA VAL A 586 -14.81 -12.57 -6.66
C VAL A 586 -16.29 -12.69 -7.04
N ASP A 587 -16.62 -13.46 -8.07
CA ASP A 587 -18.00 -13.73 -8.48
C ASP A 587 -18.60 -14.98 -7.78
N GLU A 588 -19.91 -15.21 -7.97
CA GLU A 588 -20.61 -16.37 -7.40
C GLU A 588 -20.11 -17.73 -7.94
N GLU A 589 -19.39 -17.75 -9.07
CA GLU A 589 -18.75 -18.97 -9.57
C GLU A 589 -17.41 -19.26 -8.88
N GLY A 590 -16.81 -18.26 -8.22
CA GLY A 590 -15.50 -18.29 -7.59
C GLY A 590 -14.35 -17.76 -8.46
N ASN A 591 -14.62 -17.11 -9.59
CA ASN A 591 -13.57 -16.49 -10.40
C ASN A 591 -13.12 -15.16 -9.78
N PHE A 592 -11.84 -14.81 -9.93
CA PHE A 592 -11.22 -13.62 -9.33
C PHE A 592 -11.02 -12.51 -10.36
N TYR A 593 -11.17 -11.25 -9.95
CA TYR A 593 -11.07 -10.07 -10.82
C TYR A 593 -10.23 -8.95 -10.21
N TYR A 594 -9.38 -8.33 -11.03
CA TYR A 594 -8.54 -7.18 -10.68
C TYR A 594 -8.20 -6.35 -11.91
N ALA A 595 -7.87 -5.06 -11.73
CA ALA A 595 -7.49 -4.17 -12.82
C ALA A 595 -5.98 -3.97 -12.86
N LYS A 596 -5.33 -4.17 -14.01
CA LYS A 596 -3.90 -3.90 -14.20
C LYS A 596 -3.69 -2.57 -14.94
N SER A 597 -3.00 -1.64 -14.29
CA SER A 597 -2.70 -0.30 -14.82
C SER A 597 -1.77 -0.33 -16.05
N GLY A 598 -1.81 0.74 -16.84
CA GLY A 598 -0.94 0.94 -18.00
C GLY A 598 0.43 1.51 -17.62
N ARG A 599 1.26 1.81 -18.63
CA ARG A 599 2.53 2.52 -18.41
C ARG A 599 2.31 4.03 -18.41
N HIS A 600 2.83 4.70 -17.40
CA HIS A 600 2.83 6.16 -17.30
C HIS A 600 3.58 6.78 -18.49
N ALA A 601 2.92 7.67 -19.23
CA ALA A 601 3.50 8.42 -20.35
C ALA A 601 4.18 7.58 -21.45
N ARG A 602 3.83 6.29 -21.60
CA ARG A 602 4.38 5.33 -22.57
C ARG A 602 3.28 4.47 -23.15
N GLU A 603 3.49 3.92 -24.33
CA GLU A 603 2.62 2.88 -24.88
C GLU A 603 2.78 1.56 -24.10
N ALA A 604 1.80 0.66 -24.15
CA ALA A 604 1.86 -0.63 -23.50
C ALA A 604 2.95 -1.54 -24.09
N LEU A 605 3.53 -2.40 -23.25
CA LEU A 605 4.59 -3.32 -23.64
C LEU A 605 4.08 -4.76 -23.74
N THR A 606 3.20 -5.15 -22.82
CA THR A 606 2.54 -6.46 -22.77
C THR A 606 1.02 -6.29 -22.93
N PRO A 607 0.26 -7.33 -23.35
CA PRO A 607 -1.19 -7.25 -23.52
C PRO A 607 -1.96 -6.86 -22.25
N GLN A 608 -1.45 -7.20 -21.06
CA GLN A 608 -2.10 -6.94 -19.77
C GLN A 608 -1.96 -5.48 -19.27
N HIS A 609 -1.23 -4.59 -19.95
CA HIS A 609 -1.09 -3.19 -19.52
C HIS A 609 -2.34 -2.38 -19.86
N GLY A 610 -3.05 -1.90 -18.83
CA GLY A 610 -4.27 -1.09 -18.98
C GLY A 610 -5.51 -1.93 -19.23
N THR A 611 -5.72 -2.99 -18.45
CA THR A 611 -6.76 -4.01 -18.66
C THR A 611 -7.53 -4.37 -17.38
N LEU A 612 -8.77 -4.83 -17.53
CA LEU A 612 -9.48 -5.61 -16.51
C LEU A 612 -9.19 -7.10 -16.75
N ILE A 613 -8.78 -7.82 -15.71
CA ILE A 613 -8.34 -9.21 -15.79
C ILE A 613 -9.27 -10.11 -14.96
N LYS A 614 -9.60 -11.27 -15.52
CA LYS A 614 -10.25 -12.40 -14.85
C LYS A 614 -9.25 -13.53 -14.67
N VAL A 615 -9.27 -14.18 -13.51
CA VAL A 615 -8.57 -15.44 -13.23
C VAL A 615 -9.62 -16.50 -12.90
N SER A 616 -9.50 -17.69 -13.50
CA SER A 616 -10.44 -18.78 -13.26
C SER A 616 -10.42 -19.25 -11.81
N LYS A 617 -11.56 -19.77 -11.33
CA LYS A 617 -11.74 -20.28 -9.95
C LYS A 617 -10.82 -21.42 -9.49
N ASP A 618 -10.02 -21.97 -10.40
CA ASP A 618 -8.99 -22.99 -10.16
C ASP A 618 -7.55 -22.44 -10.26
N GLY A 619 -7.39 -21.16 -10.60
CA GLY A 619 -6.09 -20.50 -10.77
C GLY A 619 -5.33 -20.87 -12.05
N GLU A 620 -5.88 -21.75 -12.89
CA GLU A 620 -5.15 -22.31 -14.04
C GLU A 620 -5.21 -21.46 -15.32
N ASN A 621 -6.12 -20.46 -15.41
CA ASN A 621 -6.28 -19.61 -16.60
C ASN A 621 -6.49 -18.13 -16.25
N THR A 622 -6.02 -17.25 -17.15
CA THR A 622 -6.17 -15.79 -17.05
C THR A 622 -6.68 -15.18 -18.35
N GLU A 623 -7.64 -14.26 -18.27
CA GLU A 623 -8.36 -13.66 -19.39
C GLU A 623 -8.41 -12.12 -19.27
N ILE A 624 -8.35 -11.41 -20.40
CA ILE A 624 -8.49 -9.95 -20.47
C ILE A 624 -9.94 -9.64 -20.85
N ILE A 625 -10.71 -9.11 -19.89
CA ILE A 625 -12.14 -8.81 -20.04
C ILE A 625 -12.37 -7.47 -20.76
N ALA A 626 -11.55 -6.46 -20.44
CA ALA A 626 -11.66 -5.12 -21.02
C ALA A 626 -10.28 -4.43 -21.08
N SER A 627 -10.15 -3.40 -21.91
CA SER A 627 -8.86 -2.76 -22.19
C SER A 627 -8.96 -1.23 -22.30
N GLY A 628 -7.81 -0.56 -22.47
CA GLY A 628 -7.77 0.89 -22.68
C GLY A 628 -7.90 1.71 -21.41
N PHE A 629 -7.55 1.15 -20.25
CA PHE A 629 -7.35 1.93 -19.02
C PHE A 629 -5.94 2.54 -18.96
N ARG A 630 -5.74 3.62 -18.21
CA ARG A 630 -4.43 4.26 -17.95
C ARG A 630 -3.87 3.88 -16.58
N ALA A 631 -4.67 4.05 -15.54
CA ALA A 631 -4.29 4.09 -14.14
C ALA A 631 -5.50 3.69 -13.27
N ALA A 632 -5.97 2.45 -13.44
CA ALA A 632 -7.14 1.95 -12.74
C ALA A 632 -6.81 1.65 -11.27
N ASN A 633 -7.71 2.02 -10.34
CA ASN A 633 -7.47 1.98 -8.90
C ASN A 633 -8.54 1.17 -8.13
N GLY A 634 -8.90 0.01 -8.66
CA GLY A 634 -9.82 -0.95 -8.04
C GLY A 634 -10.84 -1.49 -9.05
N VAL A 635 -11.65 -2.44 -8.59
CA VAL A 635 -12.75 -3.03 -9.36
C VAL A 635 -13.96 -3.15 -8.44
N CYS A 636 -15.14 -2.73 -8.90
CA CYS A 636 -16.41 -3.13 -8.33
C CYS A 636 -17.03 -4.21 -9.25
N LEU A 637 -17.56 -5.28 -8.67
CA LEU A 637 -18.42 -6.24 -9.37
C LEU A 637 -19.88 -5.82 -9.18
N ASN A 638 -20.66 -5.80 -10.27
CA ASN A 638 -22.07 -5.44 -10.22
C ASN A 638 -22.97 -6.68 -10.06
N PRO A 639 -24.18 -6.54 -9.49
CA PRO A 639 -25.15 -7.64 -9.37
C PRO A 639 -25.63 -8.26 -10.70
N ASP A 640 -25.32 -7.64 -11.85
CA ASP A 640 -25.61 -8.15 -13.20
C ASP A 640 -24.42 -8.86 -13.87
N GLY A 641 -23.28 -9.01 -13.15
CA GLY A 641 -22.05 -9.59 -13.67
C GLY A 641 -21.18 -8.63 -14.50
N THR A 642 -21.60 -7.37 -14.68
CA THR A 642 -20.73 -6.31 -15.24
C THR A 642 -19.83 -5.72 -14.14
N PHE A 643 -18.97 -4.75 -14.50
CA PHE A 643 -18.01 -4.18 -13.55
C PHE A 643 -18.07 -2.65 -13.53
N ILE A 644 -17.50 -2.04 -12.48
CA ILE A 644 -17.19 -0.61 -12.47
C ILE A 644 -15.70 -0.42 -12.16
N VAL A 645 -15.01 0.37 -12.99
CA VAL A 645 -13.57 0.61 -12.89
C VAL A 645 -13.30 2.10 -12.98
N THR A 646 -12.63 2.67 -11.97
CA THR A 646 -12.09 4.03 -12.03
C THR A 646 -10.85 4.09 -12.89
N ASP A 647 -10.62 5.23 -13.54
CA ASP A 647 -9.38 5.49 -14.27
C ASP A 647 -9.01 6.97 -14.17
N GLN A 648 -7.73 7.26 -13.95
CA GLN A 648 -7.27 8.61 -13.59
C GLN A 648 -6.88 9.46 -14.82
N GLU A 649 -6.99 10.78 -14.67
CA GLU A 649 -6.60 11.84 -15.61
C GLU A 649 -5.15 11.66 -16.10
N GLY A 650 -4.94 11.87 -17.40
CA GLY A 650 -3.61 12.04 -17.97
C GLY A 650 -3.60 11.92 -19.48
N HIS A 651 -2.59 11.28 -20.04
CA HIS A 651 -2.53 11.04 -21.49
C HIS A 651 -3.76 10.24 -21.95
N TRP A 652 -4.48 10.77 -22.94
CA TRP A 652 -5.74 10.26 -23.49
C TRP A 652 -6.97 10.22 -22.56
N ASN A 653 -6.79 10.41 -21.26
CA ASN A 653 -7.85 10.56 -20.27
C ASN A 653 -7.97 12.05 -19.88
N PRO A 654 -8.88 12.82 -20.50
CA PRO A 654 -8.92 14.28 -20.32
C PRO A 654 -9.34 14.73 -18.91
N MET A 655 -9.89 13.82 -18.09
CA MET A 655 -10.33 14.01 -16.72
C MET A 655 -10.33 12.63 -16.03
N ASN A 656 -10.47 12.55 -14.69
CA ASN A 656 -10.75 11.27 -14.03
C ASN A 656 -12.11 10.73 -14.52
N ARG A 657 -12.28 9.40 -14.56
CA ARG A 657 -13.49 8.76 -15.08
C ARG A 657 -13.91 7.53 -14.28
N ILE A 658 -15.21 7.43 -14.00
CA ILE A 658 -15.86 6.21 -13.47
C ILE A 658 -16.48 5.49 -14.66
N ASN A 659 -16.11 4.23 -14.90
CA ASN A 659 -16.56 3.48 -16.09
C ASN A 659 -17.54 2.38 -15.70
N TRP A 660 -18.70 2.29 -16.36
CA TRP A 660 -19.46 1.05 -16.41
C TRP A 660 -18.80 0.14 -17.47
N VAL A 661 -18.29 -1.01 -17.05
CA VAL A 661 -17.40 -1.85 -17.85
C VAL A 661 -18.11 -3.10 -18.34
N LYS A 662 -18.06 -3.32 -19.65
CA LYS A 662 -18.60 -4.46 -20.40
C LYS A 662 -17.44 -5.25 -21.02
N GLU A 663 -17.65 -6.54 -21.25
CA GLU A 663 -16.68 -7.42 -21.92
C GLU A 663 -16.33 -6.89 -23.33
N GLY A 664 -15.05 -6.96 -23.71
CA GLY A 664 -14.53 -6.47 -24.99
C GLY A 664 -14.37 -4.94 -25.10
N GLY A 665 -14.85 -4.16 -24.12
CA GLY A 665 -14.84 -2.70 -24.16
C GLY A 665 -13.44 -2.06 -24.14
N PHE A 666 -13.35 -0.85 -24.72
CA PHE A 666 -12.14 -0.03 -24.74
C PHE A 666 -12.36 1.34 -24.10
N TYR A 667 -11.66 1.62 -23.00
CA TYR A 667 -11.96 2.75 -22.09
C TYR A 667 -11.10 4.00 -22.30
N GLY A 668 -10.52 4.16 -23.50
CA GLY A 668 -10.08 5.46 -24.03
C GLY A 668 -8.57 5.70 -24.12
N ASN A 669 -7.75 5.00 -23.34
CA ASN A 669 -6.29 5.18 -23.35
C ASN A 669 -5.64 4.60 -24.63
N MET A 670 -5.36 5.46 -25.62
CA MET A 670 -4.70 5.04 -26.88
C MET A 670 -3.21 4.69 -26.72
N PHE A 671 -2.68 4.66 -25.50
CA PHE A 671 -1.40 4.04 -25.17
C PHE A 671 -1.56 2.56 -24.74
N GLY A 672 -2.74 1.94 -24.91
CA GLY A 672 -2.94 0.49 -24.72
C GLY A 672 -2.16 -0.41 -25.71
N TYR A 673 -2.28 -1.73 -25.55
CA TYR A 673 -1.46 -2.69 -26.32
C TYR A 673 -1.89 -2.86 -27.78
N ASN A 674 -3.20 -2.87 -28.05
CA ASN A 674 -3.80 -2.83 -29.40
C ASN A 674 -5.03 -1.91 -29.36
N PRO A 675 -4.85 -0.58 -29.28
CA PRO A 675 -5.96 0.35 -29.23
C PRO A 675 -6.69 0.43 -30.59
N PRO A 676 -7.96 0.88 -30.63
CA PRO A 676 -8.66 1.17 -31.88
C PRO A 676 -7.90 2.15 -32.78
N ALA A 677 -8.21 2.16 -34.07
CA ALA A 677 -7.68 3.16 -35.00
C ALA A 677 -8.35 4.54 -34.84
N ASP A 678 -9.59 4.58 -34.33
CA ASP A 678 -10.29 5.82 -33.99
C ASP A 678 -9.81 6.34 -32.62
N SER A 679 -9.28 7.56 -32.60
CA SER A 679 -8.87 8.26 -31.37
C SER A 679 -9.84 9.37 -30.94
N THR A 680 -10.95 9.54 -31.68
CA THR A 680 -12.05 10.45 -31.34
C THR A 680 -13.01 9.81 -30.34
N GLU A 681 -14.00 10.57 -29.87
CA GLU A 681 -14.98 10.14 -28.86
C GLU A 681 -15.68 8.81 -29.19
N SER A 682 -16.02 8.54 -30.45
CA SER A 682 -16.58 7.26 -30.91
C SER A 682 -15.63 6.07 -30.81
N GLY A 683 -14.33 6.31 -30.64
CA GLY A 683 -13.29 5.30 -30.45
C GLY A 683 -13.07 4.89 -28.99
N MET A 684 -14.06 5.10 -28.11
CA MET A 684 -14.06 4.59 -26.74
C MET A 684 -15.47 4.38 -26.20
N GLU A 685 -15.59 3.51 -25.21
CA GLU A 685 -16.76 3.47 -24.34
C GLU A 685 -16.84 4.77 -23.51
N LEU A 686 -18.04 5.33 -23.38
CA LEU A 686 -18.30 6.56 -22.63
C LEU A 686 -18.45 6.25 -21.13
N PRO A 687 -17.86 7.06 -20.21
CA PRO A 687 -17.90 6.78 -18.79
C PRO A 687 -19.26 7.08 -18.16
N LEU A 688 -19.51 6.47 -16.99
CA LEU A 688 -20.66 6.78 -16.13
C LEU A 688 -20.64 8.26 -15.70
N VAL A 689 -19.47 8.72 -15.26
CA VAL A 689 -19.21 10.10 -14.80
C VAL A 689 -17.78 10.50 -15.19
N TRP A 690 -17.61 11.70 -15.75
CA TRP A 690 -16.33 12.42 -15.74
C TRP A 690 -16.20 13.19 -14.42
N VAL A 691 -15.12 12.96 -13.68
CA VAL A 691 -14.93 13.47 -12.31
C VAL A 691 -13.82 14.51 -12.28
N GLU A 692 -14.19 15.75 -11.97
CA GLU A 692 -13.27 16.88 -11.88
C GLU A 692 -12.22 16.66 -10.80
N ARG A 693 -10.97 17.03 -11.11
CA ARG A 693 -9.82 16.78 -10.23
C ARG A 693 -9.98 17.50 -8.89
N ASP A 694 -10.60 18.67 -8.88
CA ASP A 694 -10.79 19.47 -7.67
C ASP A 694 -11.97 18.95 -6.80
N ILE A 695 -12.80 18.03 -7.31
CA ILE A 695 -13.79 17.24 -6.53
C ILE A 695 -13.11 15.98 -5.96
N ASP A 696 -12.52 15.18 -6.85
CA ASP A 696 -11.70 14.01 -6.50
C ASP A 696 -10.53 13.86 -7.47
N GLN A 697 -9.32 14.18 -7.00
CA GLN A 697 -8.11 14.12 -7.81
C GLN A 697 -7.67 12.70 -8.15
N SER A 698 -8.13 11.70 -7.39
CA SER A 698 -7.83 10.29 -7.65
C SER A 698 -8.89 9.36 -7.04
N PRO A 699 -9.98 9.12 -7.80
CA PRO A 699 -10.97 8.09 -7.50
C PRO A 699 -10.35 6.69 -7.37
N SER A 700 -11.00 5.80 -6.63
CA SER A 700 -10.48 4.48 -6.30
C SER A 700 -11.52 3.36 -6.41
N GLU A 701 -11.58 2.40 -5.48
CA GLU A 701 -12.53 1.30 -5.58
C GLU A 701 -13.94 1.78 -5.24
N LEU A 702 -14.89 1.52 -6.13
CA LEU A 702 -16.31 1.70 -5.82
C LEU A 702 -16.86 0.45 -5.13
N LEU A 703 -17.94 0.63 -4.39
CA LEU A 703 -18.67 -0.46 -3.75
C LEU A 703 -20.17 -0.17 -3.68
N TRP A 704 -20.97 -1.23 -3.74
CA TRP A 704 -22.39 -1.19 -3.44
C TRP A 704 -22.61 -1.14 -1.92
N VAL A 705 -23.60 -0.37 -1.47
CA VAL A 705 -24.04 -0.36 -0.07
C VAL A 705 -24.94 -1.57 0.17
N ASP A 706 -24.38 -2.59 0.82
CA ASP A 706 -25.12 -3.76 1.30
C ASP A 706 -25.38 -3.62 2.81
N SER A 707 -26.33 -2.76 3.18
CA SER A 707 -26.72 -2.50 4.57
C SER A 707 -28.03 -1.73 4.69
N GLU A 708 -29.09 -2.41 5.14
CA GLU A 708 -30.37 -1.76 5.45
C GLU A 708 -30.23 -0.63 6.49
N LYS A 709 -29.23 -0.71 7.39
CA LYS A 709 -28.98 0.32 8.40
C LYS A 709 -28.69 1.68 7.77
N TRP A 710 -28.02 1.68 6.60
CA TRP A 710 -27.70 2.88 5.82
C TRP A 710 -28.92 3.51 5.14
N GLY A 711 -30.10 2.88 5.23
CA GLY A 711 -31.39 3.52 4.92
C GLY A 711 -31.52 3.89 3.44
N PRO A 712 -31.77 5.17 3.08
CA PRO A 712 -31.89 5.59 1.68
C PRO A 712 -30.64 5.36 0.82
N LEU A 713 -29.48 5.07 1.43
CA LEU A 713 -28.27 4.67 0.72
C LEU A 713 -28.17 3.17 0.45
N ASN A 714 -29.03 2.31 1.02
CA ASN A 714 -28.98 0.87 0.77
C ASN A 714 -29.23 0.57 -0.73
N GLY A 715 -28.40 -0.29 -1.33
CA GLY A 715 -28.40 -0.55 -2.77
C GLY A 715 -27.92 0.61 -3.64
N LYS A 716 -27.32 1.67 -3.06
CA LYS A 716 -26.63 2.73 -3.82
C LYS A 716 -25.16 2.42 -4.01
N LEU A 717 -24.54 3.13 -4.94
CA LEU A 717 -23.12 3.01 -5.29
C LEU A 717 -22.31 4.12 -4.60
N LEU A 718 -21.19 3.75 -3.97
CA LEU A 718 -20.24 4.69 -3.38
C LEU A 718 -18.92 4.71 -4.16
N ASN A 719 -18.28 5.88 -4.24
CA ASN A 719 -16.89 6.05 -4.66
C ASN A 719 -16.02 6.45 -3.47
N LEU A 720 -14.86 5.80 -3.32
CA LEU A 720 -13.82 6.15 -2.37
C LEU A 720 -12.75 7.03 -3.03
N SER A 721 -12.26 8.04 -2.32
CA SER A 721 -11.19 8.92 -2.81
C SER A 721 -9.87 8.66 -2.10
N TYR A 722 -8.92 8.13 -2.86
CA TYR A 722 -7.50 8.10 -2.49
C TYR A 722 -6.87 9.49 -2.62
N GLY A 723 -7.37 10.31 -3.55
CA GLY A 723 -6.91 11.67 -3.77
C GLY A 723 -7.04 12.58 -2.55
N TYR A 724 -8.23 12.62 -1.93
CA TYR A 724 -8.58 13.55 -0.86
C TYR A 724 -9.00 12.90 0.47
N GLY A 725 -9.07 11.58 0.56
CA GLY A 725 -9.58 10.91 1.76
C GLY A 725 -11.06 11.23 1.97
N LYS A 726 -11.92 10.93 1.00
CA LYS A 726 -13.36 11.23 1.00
C LYS A 726 -14.20 10.02 0.57
N VAL A 727 -15.52 10.09 0.78
CA VAL A 727 -16.51 9.17 0.21
C VAL A 727 -17.59 9.97 -0.52
N PHE A 728 -18.03 9.47 -1.66
CA PHE A 728 -19.06 10.06 -2.49
C PHE A 728 -20.17 9.04 -2.78
N VAL A 729 -21.40 9.51 -2.95
CA VAL A 729 -22.48 8.74 -3.60
C VAL A 729 -22.39 8.96 -5.10
N ILE A 730 -22.71 7.92 -5.88
CA ILE A 730 -22.82 7.98 -7.34
C ILE A 730 -24.29 7.75 -7.74
N PRO A 731 -25.12 8.81 -7.83
CA PRO A 731 -26.43 8.73 -8.50
C PRO A 731 -26.25 8.42 -9.99
N TYR A 732 -27.03 7.48 -10.52
CA TYR A 732 -26.98 7.13 -11.95
C TYR A 732 -28.34 6.73 -12.51
N GLU A 733 -28.41 6.71 -13.85
CA GLU A 733 -29.52 6.22 -14.67
C GLU A 733 -28.99 5.39 -15.85
N THR A 734 -29.89 4.71 -16.56
CA THR A 734 -29.59 4.05 -17.83
C THR A 734 -30.56 4.56 -18.91
N VAL A 735 -30.03 5.17 -19.97
CA VAL A 735 -30.78 5.67 -21.12
C VAL A 735 -30.41 4.82 -22.33
N GLY A 736 -31.34 3.95 -22.76
CA GLY A 736 -31.04 2.93 -23.77
C GLY A 736 -30.03 1.91 -23.25
N GLU A 737 -28.85 1.86 -23.88
CA GLU A 737 -27.72 1.00 -23.48
C GLU A 737 -26.60 1.77 -22.74
N GLN A 738 -26.74 3.10 -22.62
CA GLN A 738 -25.78 3.99 -22.00
C GLN A 738 -26.13 4.20 -20.53
N VAL A 739 -25.17 3.95 -19.65
CA VAL A 739 -25.27 4.31 -18.22
C VAL A 739 -24.61 5.68 -18.04
N GLN A 740 -25.26 6.59 -17.33
CA GLN A 740 -24.75 7.95 -17.06
C GLN A 740 -25.18 8.40 -15.66
N GLY A 741 -24.50 9.37 -15.07
CA GLY A 741 -24.80 9.79 -13.71
C GLY A 741 -23.96 10.95 -13.22
N GLY A 742 -23.84 11.06 -11.90
CA GLY A 742 -23.04 12.07 -11.24
C GLY A 742 -22.37 11.61 -9.95
N ILE A 743 -21.68 12.54 -9.31
CA ILE A 743 -20.92 12.36 -8.07
C ILE A 743 -21.35 13.43 -7.06
N VAL A 744 -21.58 12.98 -5.81
CA VAL A 744 -22.07 13.80 -4.69
C VAL A 744 -21.24 13.49 -3.45
N GLU A 745 -20.64 14.49 -2.82
CA GLU A 745 -19.85 14.29 -1.59
C GLU A 745 -20.76 13.92 -0.41
N LEU A 746 -20.41 12.86 0.33
CA LEU A 746 -21.10 12.59 1.60
C LEU A 746 -20.63 13.59 2.67
N PRO A 747 -21.51 14.03 3.58
CA PRO A 747 -21.15 14.90 4.70
C PRO A 747 -20.36 14.10 5.76
N ILE A 748 -19.09 13.83 5.45
CA ILE A 748 -18.13 13.04 6.24
C ILE A 748 -16.80 13.82 6.26
N PRO A 749 -16.16 14.05 7.41
CA PRO A 749 -14.84 14.68 7.47
C PRO A 749 -13.79 13.93 6.65
N ARG A 750 -12.80 14.64 6.13
CA ARG A 750 -11.72 14.01 5.36
C ARG A 750 -10.89 13.08 6.24
N PHE A 751 -10.51 11.93 5.69
CA PHE A 751 -9.57 11.00 6.32
C PHE A 751 -8.14 11.49 6.17
N SER A 752 -7.31 11.24 7.19
CA SER A 752 -5.88 11.58 7.28
C SER A 752 -5.00 10.92 6.22
N THR A 753 -5.56 9.98 5.44
CA THR A 753 -4.89 9.23 4.37
C THR A 753 -5.84 9.05 3.19
N GLY A 754 -5.32 8.68 2.03
CA GLY A 754 -6.14 8.34 0.87
C GLY A 754 -6.85 7.00 1.05
N VAL A 755 -8.18 6.99 1.24
CA VAL A 755 -8.96 5.75 1.35
C VAL A 755 -9.16 5.11 -0.03
N MET A 756 -8.85 3.82 -0.18
CA MET A 756 -8.85 3.16 -1.50
C MET A 756 -9.61 1.83 -1.60
N ARG A 757 -9.86 1.14 -0.48
CA ARG A 757 -10.71 -0.06 -0.41
C ARG A 757 -11.68 0.09 0.76
N GLY A 758 -12.85 -0.53 0.63
CA GLY A 758 -13.84 -0.58 1.70
C GLY A 758 -14.67 -1.86 1.63
N ARG A 759 -15.13 -2.33 2.79
CA ARG A 759 -16.05 -3.46 2.91
C ARG A 759 -17.09 -3.15 3.99
N PHE A 760 -18.34 -3.55 3.74
CA PHE A 760 -19.34 -3.61 4.80
C PHE A 760 -19.06 -4.83 5.68
N ASN A 761 -19.08 -4.64 7.00
CA ASN A 761 -18.94 -5.74 7.95
C ASN A 761 -20.30 -6.43 8.15
N PRO A 762 -20.43 -7.76 7.96
CA PRO A 762 -21.73 -8.42 8.03
C PRO A 762 -22.29 -8.57 9.46
N GLY A 763 -21.53 -8.21 10.51
CA GLY A 763 -21.98 -8.21 11.90
C GLY A 763 -22.63 -6.88 12.33
N ASP A 764 -21.95 -5.74 12.12
CA ASP A 764 -22.52 -4.42 12.46
C ASP A 764 -23.18 -3.68 11.29
N GLY A 765 -23.00 -4.13 10.04
CA GLY A 765 -23.57 -3.49 8.85
C GLY A 765 -23.01 -2.09 8.58
N GLN A 766 -21.81 -1.79 9.07
CA GLN A 766 -21.14 -0.50 8.88
C GLN A 766 -19.96 -0.64 7.91
N LEU A 767 -19.53 0.49 7.34
CA LEU A 767 -18.50 0.52 6.31
C LEU A 767 -17.12 0.72 6.94
N TYR A 768 -16.24 -0.26 6.76
CA TYR A 768 -14.84 -0.17 7.13
C TYR A 768 -14.00 0.18 5.90
N LEU A 769 -13.08 1.14 6.05
CA LEU A 769 -12.23 1.68 4.99
C LEU A 769 -10.76 1.56 5.36
N CYS A 770 -9.90 1.24 4.40
CA CYS A 770 -8.46 1.42 4.54
C CYS A 770 -7.85 2.10 3.31
N GLY A 771 -6.62 2.58 3.48
CA GLY A 771 -5.82 3.10 2.39
C GLY A 771 -4.48 3.64 2.86
N LEU A 772 -3.83 4.36 1.94
CA LEU A 772 -2.46 4.87 2.07
C LEU A 772 -2.32 6.26 1.46
N SER A 773 -1.25 6.96 1.81
CA SER A 773 -0.81 8.18 1.12
C SER A 773 0.52 7.95 0.43
N ALA A 774 0.55 8.30 -0.84
CA ALA A 774 1.72 8.26 -1.71
C ALA A 774 1.47 9.21 -2.91
N TRP A 775 1.82 8.79 -4.11
CA TRP A 775 1.77 9.61 -5.34
C TRP A 775 0.32 10.00 -5.66
N GLY A 776 0.04 11.31 -5.75
CA GLY A 776 -1.28 11.83 -6.11
C GLY A 776 -2.34 11.86 -5.00
N SER A 777 -1.95 11.62 -3.74
CA SER A 777 -2.78 11.99 -2.57
C SER A 777 -2.32 13.34 -2.01
N THR A 778 -3.23 14.11 -1.41
CA THR A 778 -2.87 15.31 -0.60
C THR A 778 -2.82 15.02 0.90
N GLN A 779 -3.09 13.79 1.35
CA GLN A 779 -3.24 13.48 2.76
C GLN A 779 -1.91 13.10 3.43
N PRO A 780 -1.65 13.48 4.70
CA PRO A 780 -0.30 13.36 5.30
C PRO A 780 0.03 11.99 5.90
N GLN A 781 -0.96 11.22 6.38
CA GLN A 781 -0.72 9.94 7.07
C GLN A 781 -0.44 8.82 6.06
N LEU A 782 0.66 8.09 6.23
CA LEU A 782 1.12 7.06 5.27
C LEU A 782 0.08 5.94 5.02
N GLY A 783 -0.75 5.61 6.00
CA GLY A 783 -1.91 4.74 5.81
C GLY A 783 -2.77 4.67 7.06
N GLY A 784 -3.95 4.08 6.96
CA GLY A 784 -4.94 4.11 8.05
C GLY A 784 -6.16 3.22 7.80
N LEU A 785 -6.88 2.96 8.88
CA LEU A 785 -8.08 2.13 8.95
C LEU A 785 -9.16 2.88 9.75
N TYR A 786 -10.39 2.86 9.24
CA TYR A 786 -11.52 3.64 9.77
C TYR A 786 -12.82 2.83 9.70
N ARG A 787 -13.78 3.14 10.58
CA ARG A 787 -15.19 2.72 10.42
C ARG A 787 -16.08 3.95 10.29
N ILE A 788 -16.84 4.04 9.19
CA ILE A 788 -17.97 4.94 9.04
C ILE A 788 -19.20 4.24 9.63
N ARG A 789 -19.70 4.76 10.75
CA ARG A 789 -20.99 4.37 11.31
C ARG A 789 -22.07 5.34 10.83
N LYS A 790 -22.99 4.89 9.99
CA LYS A 790 -24.24 5.61 9.78
C LYS A 790 -25.07 5.53 11.07
N VAL A 791 -25.51 6.68 11.59
CA VAL A 791 -26.28 6.83 12.83
C VAL A 791 -27.73 7.25 12.54
N ASP A 792 -28.57 7.29 13.58
CA ASP A 792 -29.99 7.66 13.47
C ASP A 792 -30.17 9.20 13.50
N GLN A 793 -29.70 9.86 12.43
CA GLN A 793 -29.94 11.27 12.13
C GLN A 793 -30.30 11.43 10.64
N PRO A 794 -31.03 12.51 10.25
CA PRO A 794 -31.36 12.77 8.86
C PRO A 794 -30.13 12.90 7.95
N LEU A 795 -30.19 12.25 6.80
CA LEU A 795 -29.29 12.45 5.67
C LEU A 795 -30.12 13.03 4.52
N VAL A 796 -29.70 14.17 3.97
CA VAL A 796 -30.39 14.84 2.85
C VAL A 796 -29.36 15.15 1.76
N VAL A 797 -29.20 14.21 0.82
CA VAL A 797 -28.31 14.31 -0.35
C VAL A 797 -29.01 13.72 -1.59
N PRO A 798 -28.65 14.12 -2.81
CA PRO A 798 -29.11 13.45 -4.03
C PRO A 798 -28.64 11.98 -4.05
N ILE A 799 -29.59 11.07 -4.28
CA ILE A 799 -29.38 9.61 -4.39
C ILE A 799 -29.96 9.02 -5.70
N GLY A 800 -30.48 9.89 -6.58
CA GLY A 800 -30.95 9.55 -7.92
C GLY A 800 -30.88 10.79 -8.82
N ILE A 801 -30.66 10.56 -10.11
CA ILE A 801 -30.60 11.59 -11.16
C ILE A 801 -31.33 11.04 -12.40
N LYS A 802 -32.01 11.90 -13.18
CA LYS A 802 -32.39 11.60 -14.57
C LYS A 802 -32.19 12.82 -15.47
N ALA A 803 -31.66 12.64 -16.68
CA ALA A 803 -31.58 13.67 -17.70
C ALA A 803 -32.71 13.51 -18.73
N THR A 804 -33.57 14.51 -18.85
CA THR A 804 -34.75 14.50 -19.73
C THR A 804 -34.62 15.54 -20.85
N GLN A 805 -35.42 15.39 -21.91
CA GLN A 805 -35.57 16.40 -22.98
C GLN A 805 -36.03 17.79 -22.49
N THR A 806 -36.41 17.94 -21.22
CA THR A 806 -36.93 19.17 -20.61
C THR A 806 -36.08 19.71 -19.46
N GLY A 807 -35.12 18.95 -18.94
CA GLY A 807 -34.41 19.29 -17.71
C GLY A 807 -33.86 18.09 -16.93
N ILE A 808 -33.46 18.33 -15.68
CA ILE A 808 -32.90 17.30 -14.77
C ILE A 808 -33.89 16.99 -13.66
N GLU A 809 -34.09 15.70 -13.37
CA GLU A 809 -34.68 15.23 -12.12
C GLU A 809 -33.56 14.88 -11.12
N LEU A 810 -33.66 15.32 -9.87
CA LEU A 810 -32.80 14.89 -8.75
C LEU A 810 -33.66 14.36 -7.61
N THR A 811 -33.46 13.11 -7.20
CA THR A 811 -34.16 12.49 -6.05
C THR A 811 -33.27 12.52 -4.82
N PHE A 812 -33.73 13.17 -3.75
CA PHE A 812 -33.03 13.26 -2.47
C PHE A 812 -33.40 12.11 -1.52
N SER A 813 -32.55 11.86 -0.51
CA SER A 813 -32.76 10.81 0.50
C SER A 813 -33.89 11.09 1.50
N ALA A 814 -34.15 12.37 1.81
CA ALA A 814 -35.21 12.84 2.70
C ALA A 814 -36.06 13.91 2.01
N SER A 815 -37.14 14.36 2.67
CA SER A 815 -38.04 15.39 2.16
C SER A 815 -37.36 16.77 2.12
N LEU A 816 -37.84 17.64 1.25
CA LEU A 816 -37.38 19.02 1.07
C LEU A 816 -38.52 20.01 1.34
N ASP A 817 -38.16 21.22 1.77
CA ASP A 817 -39.11 22.34 1.85
C ASP A 817 -39.49 22.86 0.45
N GLU A 818 -40.78 22.95 0.17
CA GLU A 818 -41.33 23.36 -1.13
C GLU A 818 -41.01 24.82 -1.47
N GLU A 819 -41.02 25.74 -0.49
CA GLU A 819 -40.74 27.16 -0.74
C GLU A 819 -39.27 27.37 -1.16
N SER A 820 -38.33 26.68 -0.52
CA SER A 820 -36.89 26.70 -0.83
C SER A 820 -36.58 26.06 -2.19
N VAL A 821 -37.28 24.99 -2.54
CA VAL A 821 -37.11 24.28 -3.82
C VAL A 821 -37.59 25.13 -5.00
N GLN A 822 -38.66 25.92 -4.83
CA GLN A 822 -39.21 26.75 -5.91
C GLN A 822 -38.41 28.05 -6.18
N GLN A 823 -37.43 28.41 -5.34
CA GLN A 823 -36.56 29.57 -5.60
C GLN A 823 -35.51 29.23 -6.66
N ILE A 824 -35.72 29.70 -7.90
CA ILE A 824 -34.74 29.51 -9.01
C ILE A 824 -33.35 30.07 -8.65
N SER A 825 -33.26 31.12 -7.82
CA SER A 825 -32.00 31.69 -7.35
C SER A 825 -31.15 30.75 -6.49
N ASN A 826 -31.73 29.69 -5.95
CA ASN A 826 -31.04 28.72 -5.10
C ASN A 826 -30.25 27.69 -5.92
N TYR A 827 -30.25 27.79 -7.25
CA TYR A 827 -29.57 26.86 -8.16
C TYR A 827 -28.62 27.60 -9.09
N THR A 828 -27.43 27.02 -9.31
CA THR A 828 -26.52 27.44 -10.38
C THR A 828 -26.11 26.21 -11.19
N VAL A 829 -26.45 26.20 -12.48
CA VAL A 829 -26.09 25.12 -13.41
C VAL A 829 -24.98 25.60 -14.34
N LYS A 830 -23.86 24.88 -14.38
CA LYS A 830 -22.76 25.07 -15.33
C LYS A 830 -22.60 23.85 -16.23
N THR A 831 -22.04 24.03 -17.42
CA THR A 831 -21.58 22.94 -18.29
C THR A 831 -20.27 23.29 -18.99
N TRP A 832 -19.42 22.30 -19.24
CA TRP A 832 -18.20 22.44 -20.04
C TRP A 832 -17.84 21.16 -20.81
N ASP A 833 -17.13 21.36 -21.91
CA ASP A 833 -16.59 20.30 -22.76
C ASP A 833 -15.12 20.02 -22.41
N LEU A 834 -14.64 18.83 -22.79
CA LEU A 834 -13.26 18.38 -22.58
C LEU A 834 -12.59 17.97 -23.90
N LEU A 835 -11.26 18.04 -23.97
CA LEU A 835 -10.48 17.71 -25.16
C LEU A 835 -9.64 16.44 -24.95
N ARG A 836 -10.20 15.27 -25.30
CA ARG A 836 -9.43 14.01 -25.36
C ARG A 836 -8.27 14.14 -26.36
N SER A 837 -7.03 13.96 -25.88
CA SER A 837 -5.82 14.15 -26.69
C SER A 837 -4.60 13.42 -26.11
N ARG A 838 -3.45 13.45 -26.82
CA ARG A 838 -2.15 12.96 -26.32
C ARG A 838 -1.58 13.78 -25.15
N ASN A 839 -2.11 14.96 -24.86
CA ASN A 839 -1.65 15.79 -23.74
C ASN A 839 -2.13 15.19 -22.40
N TYR A 840 -1.56 15.65 -21.29
CA TYR A 840 -2.02 15.22 -19.96
C TYR A 840 -3.27 16.00 -19.57
N GLY A 841 -4.40 15.32 -19.38
CA GLY A 841 -5.66 15.93 -18.99
C GLY A 841 -6.24 16.90 -20.02
N SER A 842 -7.22 17.68 -19.59
CA SER A 842 -7.84 18.76 -20.34
C SER A 842 -8.15 19.92 -19.41
N LYS A 843 -8.04 21.14 -19.92
CA LYS A 843 -8.76 22.29 -19.34
C LYS A 843 -10.25 22.22 -19.72
N HIS A 844 -11.06 23.09 -19.12
CA HIS A 844 -12.42 23.34 -19.60
C HIS A 844 -12.43 24.00 -20.98
N TYR A 845 -13.39 23.60 -21.81
CA TYR A 845 -13.75 24.26 -23.07
C TYR A 845 -15.24 24.61 -23.02
N ASN A 846 -15.63 25.70 -23.71
CA ASN A 846 -17.02 26.13 -23.85
C ASN A 846 -17.81 26.29 -22.52
N GLU A 847 -17.12 26.58 -21.41
CA GLU A 847 -17.75 26.77 -20.09
C GLU A 847 -18.85 27.83 -20.16
N LYS A 848 -20.05 27.48 -19.72
CA LYS A 848 -21.22 28.36 -19.67
C LYS A 848 -22.09 28.05 -18.44
N THR A 849 -22.73 29.07 -17.90
CA THR A 849 -23.88 28.91 -17.01
C THR A 849 -25.14 28.69 -17.86
N ILE A 850 -26.02 27.76 -17.48
CA ILE A 850 -27.30 27.53 -18.15
C ILE A 850 -28.45 28.02 -17.25
N ASN A 851 -29.45 28.65 -17.87
CA ASN A 851 -30.63 29.15 -17.16
C ASN A 851 -31.59 28.01 -16.77
N VAL A 852 -31.88 27.89 -15.48
CA VAL A 852 -33.03 27.12 -14.97
C VAL A 852 -34.28 28.00 -15.12
N SER A 853 -35.31 27.52 -15.81
CA SER A 853 -36.52 28.32 -16.10
C SER A 853 -37.65 28.13 -15.09
N LYS A 854 -37.63 27.01 -14.36
CA LYS A 854 -38.62 26.60 -13.36
C LYS A 854 -38.02 25.47 -12.52
N VAL A 855 -38.37 25.38 -11.25
CA VAL A 855 -38.11 24.20 -10.42
C VAL A 855 -39.42 23.79 -9.75
N GLU A 856 -39.65 22.48 -9.65
CA GLU A 856 -40.84 21.88 -9.02
C GLU A 856 -40.42 20.75 -8.08
N LEU A 857 -41.17 20.55 -7.00
CA LEU A 857 -41.08 19.38 -6.12
C LEU A 857 -42.17 18.38 -6.53
N ASP A 858 -41.84 17.10 -6.72
CA ASP A 858 -42.84 16.06 -7.00
C ASP A 858 -43.58 15.64 -5.71
N LYS A 859 -44.68 14.91 -5.91
CA LYS A 859 -45.62 14.41 -4.88
C LYS A 859 -44.98 13.43 -3.88
N ASP A 860 -43.74 13.00 -4.11
CA ASP A 860 -42.94 12.22 -3.15
C ASP A 860 -42.28 13.10 -2.06
N GLY A 861 -42.24 14.42 -2.26
CA GLY A 861 -41.57 15.39 -1.38
C GLY A 861 -40.05 15.39 -1.47
N LYS A 862 -39.44 14.61 -2.39
CA LYS A 862 -37.99 14.32 -2.45
C LYS A 862 -37.36 14.52 -3.82
N THR A 863 -38.15 14.41 -4.88
CA THR A 863 -37.67 14.54 -6.26
C THR A 863 -37.94 15.94 -6.77
N ILE A 864 -36.88 16.66 -7.13
CA ILE A 864 -36.96 17.99 -7.75
C ILE A 864 -36.77 17.90 -9.26
N LEU A 865 -37.56 18.67 -10.01
CA LEU A 865 -37.47 18.80 -11.46
C LEU A 865 -36.96 20.20 -11.82
N LEU A 866 -35.69 20.30 -12.21
CA LEU A 866 -35.10 21.52 -12.74
C LEU A 866 -35.41 21.61 -14.24
N SER A 867 -36.33 22.47 -14.64
CA SER A 867 -36.60 22.74 -16.05
C SER A 867 -35.47 23.56 -16.67
N ILE A 868 -34.82 23.02 -17.69
CA ILE A 868 -33.65 23.61 -18.35
C ILE A 868 -33.90 23.61 -19.87
N PRO A 869 -34.48 24.68 -20.45
CA PRO A 869 -34.88 24.71 -21.86
C PRO A 869 -33.73 24.57 -22.87
N GLU A 870 -32.49 24.83 -22.44
CA GLU A 870 -31.27 24.72 -23.24
C GLU A 870 -30.48 23.43 -22.92
N ILE A 871 -31.09 22.43 -22.27
CA ILE A 871 -30.43 21.16 -21.94
C ILE A 871 -30.03 20.40 -23.19
N GLN A 872 -28.81 19.86 -23.18
CA GLN A 872 -28.19 19.06 -24.24
C GLN A 872 -27.28 18.02 -23.59
N PRO A 873 -26.88 16.96 -24.32
CA PRO A 873 -25.71 16.17 -23.95
C PRO A 873 -24.48 17.05 -23.70
N THR A 874 -23.68 16.71 -22.70
CA THR A 874 -22.47 17.43 -22.30
C THR A 874 -21.56 16.51 -21.48
N TRP A 875 -20.24 16.70 -21.64
CA TRP A 875 -19.24 15.89 -20.94
C TRP A 875 -19.28 16.13 -19.43
N VAL A 876 -19.41 17.39 -18.99
CA VAL A 876 -19.52 17.74 -17.57
C VAL A 876 -20.55 18.85 -17.37
N MET A 877 -21.46 18.60 -16.42
CA MET A 877 -22.39 19.54 -15.84
C MET A 877 -22.13 19.62 -14.33
N GLU A 878 -22.28 20.81 -13.75
CA GLU A 878 -22.36 20.98 -12.29
C GLU A 878 -23.67 21.69 -11.94
N ILE A 879 -24.41 21.14 -10.97
CA ILE A 879 -25.60 21.74 -10.39
C ILE A 879 -25.29 22.03 -8.91
N GLN A 880 -25.04 23.30 -8.60
CA GLN A 880 -24.91 23.80 -7.24
C GLN A 880 -26.29 24.16 -6.69
N TYR A 881 -26.56 23.87 -5.41
CA TYR A 881 -27.86 24.11 -4.77
C TYR A 881 -27.74 24.61 -3.32
N GLN A 882 -28.71 25.41 -2.88
CA GLN A 882 -28.87 25.90 -1.49
C GLN A 882 -30.35 25.77 -1.08
N LEU A 883 -30.71 24.66 -0.44
CA LEU A 883 -32.10 24.26 -0.14
C LEU A 883 -32.36 24.18 1.37
N GLN A 884 -33.58 23.80 1.76
CA GLN A 884 -33.92 23.40 3.13
C GLN A 884 -34.60 22.02 3.15
N ASP A 885 -34.42 21.27 4.23
CA ASP A 885 -35.24 20.08 4.53
C ASP A 885 -36.59 20.47 5.14
N GLU A 886 -37.46 19.48 5.38
CA GLU A 886 -38.80 19.68 5.96
C GLU A 886 -38.82 20.26 7.39
N ASP A 887 -37.67 20.25 8.09
CA ASP A 887 -37.47 20.90 9.40
C ASP A 887 -36.87 22.33 9.27
N GLY A 888 -36.63 22.82 8.05
CA GLY A 888 -36.09 24.16 7.77
C GLY A 888 -34.56 24.28 7.91
N LYS A 889 -33.83 23.16 7.97
CA LYS A 889 -32.36 23.16 8.08
C LYS A 889 -31.74 23.37 6.70
N GLU A 890 -30.74 24.25 6.65
CA GLU A 890 -30.02 24.59 5.41
C GLU A 890 -29.20 23.43 4.82
N LEU A 891 -29.29 23.27 3.50
CA LEU A 891 -28.66 22.24 2.68
C LEU A 891 -27.89 22.87 1.52
N VAL A 892 -26.60 23.12 1.70
CA VAL A 892 -25.70 23.57 0.62
C VAL A 892 -24.96 22.36 0.05
N GLY A 893 -24.90 22.25 -1.27
CA GLY A 893 -24.11 21.21 -1.94
C GLY A 893 -24.04 21.37 -3.45
N SER A 894 -23.41 20.40 -4.10
CA SER A 894 -23.46 20.26 -5.56
C SER A 894 -23.53 18.80 -5.97
N ILE A 895 -24.02 18.57 -7.18
CA ILE A 895 -23.80 17.34 -7.95
C ILE A 895 -23.06 17.72 -9.23
N GLN A 896 -21.96 17.02 -9.52
CA GLN A 896 -21.35 17.04 -10.84
C GLN A 896 -21.80 15.80 -11.61
N ASN A 897 -22.24 15.96 -12.85
CA ASN A 897 -22.80 14.88 -13.64
C ASN A 897 -22.39 14.95 -15.12
N THR A 898 -22.54 13.82 -15.81
CA THR A 898 -22.30 13.68 -17.26
C THR A 898 -23.62 13.33 -17.95
N ILE A 899 -23.85 13.87 -19.15
CA ILE A 899 -25.07 13.60 -19.94
C ILE A 899 -24.65 13.19 -21.34
N HIS A 900 -24.78 11.90 -21.67
CA HIS A 900 -24.53 11.38 -23.02
C HIS A 900 -25.81 11.34 -23.85
N GLN A 901 -26.94 11.04 -23.20
CA GLN A 901 -28.26 10.93 -23.83
C GLN A 901 -29.33 11.61 -22.97
N LEU A 902 -30.43 12.04 -23.61
CA LEU A 902 -31.60 12.60 -22.92
C LEU A 902 -32.77 11.62 -23.01
N GLY A 903 -33.27 11.19 -21.86
CA GLY A 903 -34.49 10.39 -21.76
C GLY A 903 -35.74 11.18 -22.20
N ASN A 904 -36.82 10.45 -22.49
CA ASN A 904 -38.14 11.06 -22.58
C ASN A 904 -38.53 11.62 -21.21
N SER A 905 -39.13 12.82 -21.18
CA SER A 905 -39.62 13.43 -19.94
C SER A 905 -40.62 12.52 -19.23
N SER A 906 -40.55 12.49 -17.90
CA SER A 906 -41.62 11.95 -17.06
C SER A 906 -42.93 12.69 -17.35
N VAL A 907 -44.00 11.93 -17.57
CA VAL A 907 -45.34 12.49 -17.79
C VAL A 907 -46.07 12.50 -16.44
N LEU A 908 -46.24 13.71 -15.89
CA LEU A 908 -46.94 14.00 -14.63
C LEU A 908 -48.48 14.01 -14.76
#